data_AF-A0AAV0APW6-F1
#
_entry.id   AF-A0AAV0APW6-F1
#
_cell.length_a   1.000
_cell.length_b   1.000
_cell.length_c   1.000
_cell.angle_alpha   90.00
_cell.angle_beta   90.00
_cell.angle_gamma   90.00
#
_symmetry.space_group_name_H-M   'P 1'
#
loop_
_entity.id
_entity.type
_entity.pdbx_description
1 polymer ?
#
loop_
_entity_poly.entity_id
_entity_poly.type
_entity_poly.pdbx_seq_one_letter_code
_entity_poly.pdbx_strand_id
1 'polypeptide(L)'
;MLIRVRSPNGSYRYELSMNDSINLLVEKILVDCPDADPSTLALSNQPSGGEKLVSELYGSFNDLGIRHADLLFASYKKKEVDPARELVNSHTKFTGPSDVTGSTSQRKSRNNNDWRNVKELEIDQILEKEDGKISRKRDVNFCRHGGNSMCDYCMPLEPFDPSYHSDRGIKHLSFQAFLRKLNTATNKPSTGSSNVPPLEELDYKVQVPCPSATHSPFPAGICSKCQPSAITLQMQSYRMVDHVEFSNSKLIENLLDFWRKTGCQRFGFMLGRYERYEQVPLGVKAVVEAIHEPPQQGELDGVQIDLPWEQESKMEDLASICGLHVVGMIYTDLTPDETSAESKMAGKVLYKRHAYSFFLSSLETIFAANQQASRPNPSRFSASGRFSSKFVTCVITGNQEGQIDVTAYQASDQAVAMVKADIIEASVEPGTVRLKEEDRSQQATSTSLRYIPDVFYRYKNKYGIDVKENAKPCFPVDYLLVSLTHGFPDVPAPLFCSPSPFMIENRPGLHDQSMEIVIRSMAPVIKKVSLLQVNQPQSSSFDIKGKGKEQDAEDLLELQGLLRDWHLIFYIDNFGIFDREDLIQLVNFSLCQDPLYLRQRAQELLQTNSWQTLQALSQESEPERSHQNNSSNQRIEESDQSLSSGLYNDVEMGGGSGNVLPPSSGIDCPHCTFVNLIGSTDCDVCGLPLT
;
A
#
# COMPACT_ATOMS: atom_id res chain seq x y z
N MET A 1 -26.22 -25.89 -57.61
CA MET A 1 -26.40 -25.78 -56.14
C MET A 1 -25.44 -24.71 -55.61
N LEU A 2 -25.90 -23.85 -54.71
CA LEU A 2 -25.06 -22.80 -54.13
C LEU A 2 -24.62 -23.22 -52.72
N ILE A 3 -23.32 -23.31 -52.46
CA ILE A 3 -22.76 -23.56 -51.12
C ILE A 3 -22.10 -22.28 -50.63
N ARG A 4 -22.41 -21.87 -49.40
CA ARG A 4 -21.79 -20.70 -48.76
C ARG A 4 -20.71 -21.19 -47.80
N VAL A 5 -19.51 -20.65 -47.91
CA VAL A 5 -18.40 -21.01 -47.01
C VAL A 5 -17.91 -19.77 -46.30
N ARG A 6 -17.76 -19.84 -44.98
CA ARG A 6 -17.19 -18.78 -44.16
C ARG A 6 -15.83 -19.22 -43.63
N SER A 7 -14.77 -18.55 -44.04
CA SER A 7 -13.40 -18.77 -43.59
C SER A 7 -12.88 -17.54 -42.82
N PRO A 8 -11.70 -17.61 -42.18
CA PRO A 8 -11.04 -16.45 -41.58
C PRO A 8 -10.81 -15.30 -42.56
N ASN A 9 -10.71 -15.59 -43.87
CA ASN A 9 -10.44 -14.60 -44.91
C ASN A 9 -11.72 -13.92 -45.46
N GLY A 10 -12.89 -14.50 -45.23
CA GLY A 10 -14.14 -13.93 -45.74
C GLY A 10 -15.27 -14.94 -45.90
N SER A 11 -16.36 -14.51 -46.54
CA SER A 11 -17.49 -15.38 -46.88
C SER A 11 -17.61 -15.51 -48.39
N TYR A 12 -17.50 -16.75 -48.88
CA TYR A 12 -17.48 -17.09 -50.30
C TYR A 12 -18.72 -17.90 -50.68
N ARG A 13 -19.08 -17.85 -51.97
CA ARG A 13 -20.24 -18.57 -52.50
C ARG A 13 -19.82 -19.35 -53.73
N TYR A 14 -19.98 -20.67 -53.67
CA TYR A 14 -19.58 -21.57 -54.75
C TYR A 14 -20.80 -22.18 -55.42
N GLU A 15 -20.84 -22.07 -56.75
CA GLU A 15 -21.81 -22.79 -57.57
C GLU A 15 -21.23 -24.15 -57.98
N LEU A 16 -21.92 -25.23 -57.57
CA LEU A 16 -21.52 -26.63 -57.71
C LEU A 16 -22.75 -27.52 -58.01
N SER A 17 -22.57 -28.68 -58.62
CA SER A 17 -23.65 -29.66 -58.87
C SER A 17 -23.88 -30.56 -57.64
N MET A 18 -25.07 -31.17 -57.50
CA MET A 18 -25.35 -32.07 -56.35
C MET A 18 -24.54 -33.37 -56.38
N ASN A 19 -24.05 -33.77 -57.56
CA ASN A 19 -23.27 -34.99 -57.76
C ASN A 19 -21.75 -34.74 -57.77
N ASP A 20 -21.33 -33.48 -57.61
CA ASP A 20 -19.93 -33.12 -57.54
C ASP A 20 -19.30 -33.66 -56.23
N SER A 21 -18.02 -34.01 -56.29
CA SER A 21 -17.27 -34.47 -55.13
C SER A 21 -16.86 -33.31 -54.23
N ILE A 22 -16.70 -33.57 -52.93
CA ILE A 22 -16.26 -32.56 -51.97
C ILE A 22 -14.87 -31.98 -52.28
N ASN A 23 -14.02 -32.73 -52.98
CA ASN A 23 -12.69 -32.26 -53.40
C ASN A 23 -12.76 -31.01 -54.28
N LEU A 24 -13.78 -30.87 -55.14
CA LEU A 24 -13.96 -29.68 -55.97
C LEU A 24 -14.30 -28.43 -55.14
N LEU A 25 -14.95 -28.59 -53.99
CA LEU A 25 -15.19 -27.49 -53.05
C LEU A 25 -13.89 -27.11 -52.33
N VAL A 26 -13.08 -28.09 -51.94
CA VAL A 26 -11.79 -27.88 -51.27
C VAL A 26 -10.81 -27.13 -52.17
N GLU A 27 -10.71 -27.52 -53.44
CA GLU A 27 -9.87 -26.82 -54.43
C GLU A 27 -10.27 -25.35 -54.57
N LYS A 28 -11.59 -25.06 -54.66
CA LYS A 28 -12.09 -23.67 -54.73
C LYS A 28 -11.79 -22.88 -53.46
N ILE A 29 -11.89 -23.50 -52.27
CA ILE A 29 -11.55 -22.85 -50.99
C ILE A 29 -10.05 -22.50 -50.94
N LEU A 30 -9.17 -23.41 -51.38
CA LEU A 30 -7.72 -23.18 -51.37
C LEU A 30 -7.28 -22.10 -52.39
N VAL A 31 -8.02 -21.93 -53.49
CA VAL A 31 -7.79 -20.82 -54.44
C VAL A 31 -8.14 -19.48 -53.79
N ASP A 32 -9.26 -19.39 -53.08
CA ASP A 32 -9.70 -18.14 -52.44
C ASP A 32 -8.97 -17.85 -51.11
N CYS A 33 -8.38 -18.88 -50.49
CA CYS A 33 -7.63 -18.80 -49.24
C CYS A 33 -6.18 -19.33 -49.44
N PRO A 34 -5.29 -18.58 -50.11
CA PRO A 34 -3.96 -19.05 -50.49
C PRO A 34 -2.98 -19.18 -49.31
N ASP A 35 -3.30 -18.57 -48.17
CA ASP A 35 -2.55 -18.68 -46.91
C ASP A 35 -2.93 -19.91 -46.09
N ALA A 36 -3.97 -20.66 -46.47
CA ALA A 36 -4.39 -21.87 -45.77
C ALA A 36 -3.43 -23.04 -45.99
N ASP A 37 -3.01 -23.71 -44.92
CA ASP A 37 -2.33 -25.01 -45.02
C ASP A 37 -3.36 -26.12 -45.33
N PRO A 38 -3.28 -26.78 -46.51
CA PRO A 38 -4.22 -27.81 -46.94
C PRO A 38 -4.36 -28.98 -45.95
N SER A 39 -3.30 -29.28 -45.20
CA SER A 39 -3.29 -30.40 -44.24
C SER A 39 -4.10 -30.13 -42.98
N THR A 40 -4.43 -28.86 -42.71
CA THR A 40 -5.14 -28.42 -41.50
C THR A 40 -6.57 -27.96 -41.78
N LEU A 41 -7.01 -28.03 -43.04
CA LEU A 41 -8.33 -27.57 -43.44
C LEU A 41 -9.43 -28.50 -42.89
N ALA A 42 -10.35 -27.93 -42.11
CA ALA A 42 -11.53 -28.62 -41.60
C ALA A 42 -12.81 -27.84 -41.92
N LEU A 43 -13.91 -28.58 -42.08
CA LEU A 43 -15.24 -28.04 -42.40
C LEU A 43 -16.23 -28.38 -41.28
N SER A 44 -17.05 -27.41 -40.89
CA SER A 44 -18.16 -27.59 -39.94
C SER A 44 -19.45 -26.99 -40.48
N ASN A 45 -20.58 -27.54 -40.04
CA ASN A 45 -21.93 -26.97 -40.25
C ASN A 45 -22.36 -26.02 -39.12
N GLN A 46 -21.52 -25.83 -38.10
CA GLN A 46 -21.75 -24.95 -36.96
C GLN A 46 -20.59 -23.94 -36.79
N PRO A 47 -20.85 -22.75 -36.22
CA PRO A 47 -19.84 -21.70 -36.07
C PRO A 47 -18.73 -22.02 -35.06
N SER A 48 -18.96 -22.97 -34.15
CA SER A 48 -17.94 -23.44 -33.20
C SER A 48 -18.22 -24.89 -32.80
N GLY A 49 -17.24 -25.78 -32.97
CA GLY A 49 -17.37 -27.21 -32.66
C GLY A 49 -17.91 -28.04 -33.84
N GLY A 50 -17.58 -29.33 -33.86
CA GLY A 50 -18.00 -30.27 -34.92
C GLY A 50 -17.16 -30.23 -36.21
N GLU A 51 -15.97 -29.60 -36.18
CA GLU A 51 -15.05 -29.53 -37.32
C GLU A 51 -14.57 -30.92 -37.71
N LYS A 52 -14.82 -31.30 -38.96
CA LYS A 52 -14.27 -32.52 -39.55
C LYS A 52 -13.16 -32.15 -40.51
N LEU A 53 -12.01 -32.80 -40.35
CA LEU A 53 -10.88 -32.61 -41.24
C LEU A 53 -11.28 -33.01 -42.66
N VAL A 54 -10.89 -32.20 -43.64
CA VAL A 54 -11.23 -32.44 -45.04
C VAL A 54 -10.70 -33.79 -45.53
N SER A 55 -9.57 -34.25 -44.98
CA SER A 55 -9.01 -35.58 -45.26
C SER A 55 -9.92 -36.74 -44.84
N GLU A 56 -10.90 -36.52 -43.97
CA GLU A 56 -11.83 -37.55 -43.49
C GLU A 56 -13.16 -37.54 -44.26
N LEU A 57 -13.36 -36.58 -45.18
CA LEU A 57 -14.60 -36.42 -45.94
C LEU A 57 -14.47 -37.02 -47.34
N TYR A 58 -15.31 -38.01 -47.64
CA TYR A 58 -15.36 -38.66 -48.95
C TYR A 58 -16.81 -38.81 -49.41
N GLY A 59 -17.06 -38.62 -50.71
CA GLY A 59 -18.39 -38.75 -51.31
C GLY A 59 -18.85 -37.50 -52.07
N SER A 60 -20.06 -37.58 -52.63
CA SER A 60 -20.72 -36.45 -53.26
C SER A 60 -21.40 -35.56 -52.22
N PHE A 61 -21.80 -34.33 -52.60
CA PHE A 61 -22.54 -33.44 -51.69
C PHE A 61 -23.86 -34.06 -51.18
N ASN A 62 -24.49 -34.93 -51.97
CA ASN A 62 -25.69 -35.65 -51.57
C ASN A 62 -25.43 -36.69 -50.47
N ASP A 63 -24.31 -37.42 -50.56
CA ASP A 63 -23.91 -38.44 -49.57
C ASP A 63 -23.54 -37.79 -48.22
N LEU A 64 -22.98 -36.58 -48.28
CA LEU A 64 -22.59 -35.78 -47.12
C LEU A 64 -23.74 -34.95 -46.53
N GLY A 65 -24.94 -35.04 -47.12
CA GLY A 65 -26.14 -34.35 -46.64
C GLY A 65 -26.10 -32.82 -46.80
N ILE A 66 -25.25 -32.29 -47.69
CA ILE A 66 -25.10 -30.85 -47.93
C ILE A 66 -26.15 -30.40 -48.94
N ARG A 67 -27.00 -29.44 -48.55
CA ARG A 67 -28.13 -28.95 -49.33
C ARG A 67 -27.87 -27.59 -49.96
N HIS A 68 -28.76 -27.19 -50.86
CA HIS A 68 -28.70 -25.89 -51.50
C HIS A 68 -28.81 -24.76 -50.46
N ALA A 69 -27.88 -23.80 -50.55
CA ALA A 69 -27.71 -22.65 -49.67
C ALA A 69 -27.22 -22.95 -48.25
N ASP A 70 -26.73 -24.15 -47.96
CA ASP A 70 -26.09 -24.45 -46.67
C ASP A 70 -24.83 -23.60 -46.46
N LEU A 71 -24.60 -23.23 -45.19
CA LEU A 71 -23.44 -22.45 -44.75
C LEU A 71 -22.47 -23.38 -44.02
N LEU A 72 -21.26 -23.51 -44.57
CA LEU A 72 -20.16 -24.24 -43.98
C LEU A 72 -19.12 -23.27 -43.42
N PHE A 73 -18.51 -23.62 -42.30
CA PHE A 73 -17.42 -22.89 -41.68
C PHE A 73 -16.12 -23.64 -41.98
N ALA A 74 -15.15 -22.95 -42.58
CA ALA A 74 -13.84 -23.49 -42.88
C ALA A 74 -12.82 -22.97 -41.86
N SER A 75 -12.13 -23.87 -41.17
CA SER A 75 -11.02 -23.57 -40.26
C SER A 75 -9.71 -24.14 -40.82
N TYR A 76 -8.62 -23.38 -40.69
CA TYR A 76 -7.28 -23.80 -41.12
C TYR A 76 -6.20 -22.98 -40.40
N LYS A 77 -4.97 -23.51 -40.33
CA LYS A 77 -3.78 -22.77 -39.92
C LYS A 77 -3.14 -22.08 -41.12
N LYS A 78 -2.48 -20.94 -40.88
CA LYS A 78 -1.74 -20.23 -41.93
C LYS A 78 -0.43 -20.95 -42.23
N LYS A 79 -0.07 -21.05 -43.52
CA LYS A 79 1.17 -21.66 -43.98
C LYS A 79 2.36 -20.82 -43.49
N GLU A 80 3.22 -21.41 -42.64
CA GLU A 80 4.46 -20.77 -42.20
C GLU A 80 5.45 -20.68 -43.38
N VAL A 81 5.94 -19.48 -43.68
CA VAL A 81 6.96 -19.26 -44.71
C VAL A 81 8.31 -19.11 -44.02
N ASP A 82 9.17 -20.13 -44.15
CA ASP A 82 10.57 -20.06 -43.74
C ASP A 82 11.34 -19.02 -44.57
N PRO A 83 11.96 -17.99 -43.96
CA PRO A 83 12.79 -17.05 -44.70
C PRO A 83 14.20 -17.61 -44.84
N ALA A 84 14.44 -18.45 -45.84
CA ALA A 84 15.79 -18.83 -46.24
C ALA A 84 15.87 -19.24 -47.73
N ARG A 85 16.21 -18.27 -48.59
CA ARG A 85 17.17 -18.34 -49.71
C ARG A 85 16.80 -17.32 -50.79
N GLU A 86 17.56 -16.24 -50.85
CA GLU A 86 18.23 -15.81 -52.08
C GLU A 86 19.34 -14.81 -51.73
N LEU A 87 20.58 -15.26 -51.91
CA LEU A 87 21.80 -14.46 -51.92
C LEU A 87 22.16 -14.19 -53.38
N VAL A 88 22.35 -12.92 -53.75
CA VAL A 88 23.38 -12.53 -54.72
C VAL A 88 23.99 -11.18 -54.32
N ASN A 89 25.27 -11.22 -53.92
CA ASN A 89 26.38 -10.25 -54.04
C ASN A 89 26.07 -8.74 -53.97
N SER A 90 26.77 -7.93 -53.16
CA SER A 90 28.24 -7.78 -53.16
C SER A 90 28.71 -6.78 -52.09
N HIS A 91 29.90 -7.05 -51.51
CA HIS A 91 30.95 -6.15 -50.98
C HIS A 91 30.55 -4.88 -50.20
N THR A 92 31.04 -4.56 -49.00
CA THR A 92 32.43 -4.63 -48.48
C THR A 92 32.44 -4.68 -46.94
N LYS A 93 33.47 -5.33 -46.40
CA LYS A 93 33.82 -5.37 -44.97
C LYS A 93 34.44 -4.05 -44.52
N PHE A 94 34.16 -3.62 -43.30
CA PHE A 94 35.17 -3.07 -42.40
C PHE A 94 34.95 -3.59 -40.98
N THR A 95 36.03 -4.12 -40.43
CA THR A 95 36.19 -4.77 -39.13
C THR A 95 36.63 -3.77 -38.07
N GLY A 96 36.08 -3.86 -36.86
CA GLY A 96 36.60 -3.25 -35.63
C GLY A 96 35.94 -3.90 -34.41
N PRO A 97 36.67 -4.33 -33.36
CA PRO A 97 36.20 -5.31 -32.39
C PRO A 97 35.76 -4.75 -31.02
N SER A 98 34.94 -5.56 -30.35
CA SER A 98 34.84 -5.79 -28.89
C SER A 98 34.02 -4.86 -27.98
N ASP A 99 33.01 -5.52 -27.38
CA ASP A 99 32.54 -5.49 -25.98
C ASP A 99 31.95 -4.21 -25.40
N VAL A 100 30.65 -4.24 -25.07
CA VAL A 100 30.13 -4.36 -23.69
C VAL A 100 28.72 -4.96 -23.71
N THR A 101 28.50 -5.90 -22.78
CA THR A 101 27.26 -6.57 -22.34
C THR A 101 26.00 -5.71 -22.32
N GLY A 102 24.98 -6.13 -23.08
CA GLY A 102 23.61 -5.62 -22.99
C GLY A 102 22.63 -6.78 -22.78
N SER A 103 22.10 -6.87 -21.55
CA SER A 103 20.95 -7.71 -21.21
C SER A 103 19.76 -7.33 -22.09
N THR A 104 19.46 -8.16 -23.08
CA THR A 104 18.29 -8.03 -23.94
C THR A 104 17.06 -8.39 -23.12
N SER A 105 16.47 -7.39 -22.46
CA SER A 105 15.09 -7.47 -22.00
C SER A 105 14.17 -7.62 -23.21
N GLN A 106 13.79 -8.86 -23.51
CA GLN A 106 12.71 -9.17 -24.43
C GLN A 106 11.42 -8.58 -23.87
N ARG A 107 11.03 -7.39 -24.36
CA ARG A 107 9.68 -6.87 -24.21
C ARG A 107 8.73 -7.78 -24.97
N LYS A 108 8.08 -8.70 -24.26
CA LYS A 108 6.84 -9.34 -24.73
C LYS A 108 5.86 -8.23 -25.11
N SER A 109 5.27 -8.30 -26.30
CA SER A 109 4.12 -7.45 -26.65
C SER A 109 3.06 -7.65 -25.58
N ARG A 110 2.73 -6.59 -24.82
CA ARG A 110 1.61 -6.62 -23.87
C ARG A 110 0.36 -7.04 -24.63
N ASN A 111 -0.26 -8.13 -24.19
CA ASN A 111 -1.54 -8.54 -24.75
C ASN A 111 -2.56 -7.46 -24.35
N ASN A 112 -3.45 -7.09 -25.27
CA ASN A 112 -4.38 -5.96 -25.16
C ASN A 112 -5.45 -6.11 -24.04
N ASN A 113 -5.31 -7.10 -23.14
CA ASN A 113 -6.26 -7.48 -22.10
C ASN A 113 -5.59 -7.73 -20.74
N ASP A 114 -4.37 -7.22 -20.50
CA ASP A 114 -3.65 -7.42 -19.23
C ASP A 114 -4.46 -6.97 -18.01
N TRP A 115 -5.34 -5.96 -18.18
CA TRP A 115 -6.28 -5.48 -17.15
C TRP A 115 -7.25 -6.55 -16.62
N ARG A 116 -7.52 -7.63 -17.38
CA ARG A 116 -8.44 -8.71 -16.94
C ARG A 116 -7.87 -9.60 -15.85
N ASN A 117 -6.54 -9.69 -15.76
CA ASN A 117 -5.85 -10.59 -14.82
C ASN A 117 -5.33 -9.84 -13.58
N VAL A 118 -5.69 -8.56 -13.43
CA VAL A 118 -5.27 -7.75 -12.29
C VAL A 118 -5.95 -8.25 -11.01
N LYS A 119 -5.14 -8.55 -9.99
CA LYS A 119 -5.63 -8.90 -8.65
C LYS A 119 -6.01 -7.62 -7.91
N GLU A 120 -7.30 -7.35 -7.82
CA GLU A 120 -7.85 -6.24 -7.03
C GLU A 120 -7.88 -6.58 -5.53
N LEU A 121 -7.97 -5.54 -4.70
CA LEU A 121 -8.13 -5.68 -3.26
C LEU A 121 -9.44 -6.39 -2.92
N GLU A 122 -9.45 -7.13 -1.81
CA GLU A 122 -10.62 -7.94 -1.39
C GLU A 122 -11.88 -7.08 -1.22
N ILE A 123 -11.73 -5.89 -0.65
CA ILE A 123 -12.85 -4.95 -0.47
C ILE A 123 -13.50 -4.53 -1.79
N ASP A 124 -12.73 -4.36 -2.87
CA ASP A 124 -13.29 -3.98 -4.17
C ASP A 124 -14.10 -5.12 -4.77
N GLN A 125 -13.63 -6.35 -4.61
CA GLN A 125 -14.36 -7.54 -5.06
C GLN A 125 -15.65 -7.78 -4.29
N ILE A 126 -15.68 -7.42 -2.99
CA ILE A 126 -16.87 -7.48 -2.16
C ILE A 126 -17.88 -6.42 -2.63
N LEU A 127 -17.45 -5.16 -2.72
CA LEU A 127 -18.34 -4.03 -3.07
C LEU A 127 -18.83 -4.08 -4.53
N GLU A 128 -18.10 -4.74 -5.42
CA GLU A 128 -18.56 -4.97 -6.79
C GLU A 128 -19.79 -5.90 -6.84
N LYS A 129 -19.82 -6.95 -6.01
CA LYS A 129 -20.91 -7.95 -6.00
C LYS A 129 -22.23 -7.40 -5.46
N GLU A 130 -22.16 -6.36 -4.64
CA GLU A 130 -23.33 -5.71 -4.06
C GLU A 130 -24.07 -4.87 -5.12
N ASP A 131 -25.33 -4.51 -4.94
CA ASP A 131 -26.01 -3.57 -5.85
C ASP A 131 -25.85 -2.11 -5.38
N GLY A 132 -25.78 -1.91 -4.07
CA GLY A 132 -25.67 -0.62 -3.40
C GLY A 132 -26.95 0.21 -3.45
N LYS A 133 -28.07 -0.38 -3.87
CA LYS A 133 -29.32 0.36 -4.08
C LYS A 133 -29.93 0.79 -2.75
N ILE A 134 -30.38 2.04 -2.71
CA ILE A 134 -30.90 2.64 -1.49
C ILE A 134 -32.40 2.39 -1.44
N SER A 135 -32.84 1.54 -0.52
CA SER A 135 -34.25 1.20 -0.36
C SER A 135 -35.06 2.38 0.17
N ARG A 136 -36.16 2.71 -0.52
CA ARG A 136 -37.12 3.73 -0.08
C ARG A 136 -38.36 3.10 0.52
N LYS A 137 -38.90 3.75 1.56
CA LYS A 137 -40.23 3.42 2.08
C LYS A 137 -41.30 3.97 1.14
N ARG A 138 -42.50 3.39 1.18
CA ARG A 138 -43.65 3.88 0.43
C ARG A 138 -44.02 5.29 0.90
N ASP A 139 -44.12 6.22 -0.03
CA ASP A 139 -44.62 7.56 0.23
C ASP A 139 -46.15 7.53 0.40
N VAL A 140 -46.64 8.01 1.54
CA VAL A 140 -48.07 8.00 1.88
C VAL A 140 -48.88 8.92 0.94
N ASN A 141 -48.26 10.00 0.46
CA ASN A 141 -48.95 11.03 -0.32
C ASN A 141 -48.93 10.74 -1.83
N PHE A 142 -47.82 10.19 -2.34
CA PHE A 142 -47.61 10.04 -3.78
C PHE A 142 -47.76 8.60 -4.31
N CYS A 143 -47.60 7.56 -3.47
CA CYS A 143 -47.69 6.17 -3.92
C CYS A 143 -49.15 5.67 -4.00
N ARG A 144 -49.69 5.61 -5.23
CA ARG A 144 -51.05 5.11 -5.53
C ARG A 144 -51.09 3.65 -5.97
N HIS A 145 -50.42 2.76 -5.26
CA HIS A 145 -50.33 1.34 -5.62
C HIS A 145 -50.49 0.42 -4.39
N GLY A 146 -50.62 -0.89 -4.59
CA GLY A 146 -50.72 -1.87 -3.50
C GLY A 146 -49.40 -2.08 -2.75
N GLY A 147 -49.38 -2.97 -1.75
CA GLY A 147 -48.19 -3.24 -0.92
C GLY A 147 -47.01 -3.90 -1.66
N ASN A 148 -47.29 -4.68 -2.71
CA ASN A 148 -46.29 -5.47 -3.45
C ASN A 148 -45.89 -4.85 -4.81
N SER A 149 -46.34 -3.63 -5.09
CA SER A 149 -46.03 -2.89 -6.31
C SER A 149 -45.14 -1.70 -6.00
N MET A 150 -44.38 -1.22 -6.99
CA MET A 150 -43.51 -0.05 -6.86
C MET A 150 -43.86 0.99 -7.92
N CYS A 151 -43.61 2.26 -7.61
CA CYS A 151 -43.66 3.40 -8.53
C CYS A 151 -42.40 4.26 -8.36
N ASP A 152 -42.29 5.33 -9.15
CA ASP A 152 -41.13 6.23 -9.15
C ASP A 152 -40.81 6.88 -7.79
N TYR A 153 -41.78 6.94 -6.87
CA TYR A 153 -41.59 7.51 -5.53
C TYR A 153 -41.10 6.51 -4.49
N CYS A 154 -41.21 5.20 -4.75
CA CYS A 154 -40.79 4.16 -3.80
C CYS A 154 -39.79 3.14 -4.39
N MET A 155 -39.47 3.24 -5.68
CA MET A 155 -38.41 2.42 -6.27
C MET A 155 -37.06 2.70 -5.57
N PRO A 156 -36.20 1.71 -5.37
CA PRO A 156 -34.87 1.94 -4.81
C PRO A 156 -34.09 2.98 -5.64
N LEU A 157 -33.40 3.89 -4.96
CA LEU A 157 -32.54 4.88 -5.61
C LEU A 157 -31.20 4.24 -5.99
N GLU A 158 -30.61 4.74 -7.06
CA GLU A 158 -29.25 4.36 -7.44
C GLU A 158 -28.23 4.94 -6.44
N PRO A 159 -27.08 4.26 -6.22
CA PRO A 159 -26.07 4.68 -5.25
C PRO A 159 -25.44 6.05 -5.54
N PHE A 160 -25.67 6.63 -6.72
CA PHE A 160 -25.12 7.91 -7.18
C PHE A 160 -26.18 9.00 -7.36
N ASP A 161 -27.37 8.84 -6.77
CA ASP A 161 -28.45 9.82 -6.85
C ASP A 161 -28.05 11.15 -6.15
N PRO A 162 -28.09 12.31 -6.85
CA PRO A 162 -27.62 13.58 -6.30
C PRO A 162 -28.50 14.13 -5.16
N SER A 163 -29.80 13.79 -5.16
CA SER A 163 -30.74 14.27 -4.13
C SER A 163 -30.41 13.62 -2.79
N TYR A 164 -30.21 12.29 -2.79
CA TYR A 164 -29.83 11.54 -1.60
C TYR A 164 -28.52 12.05 -0.96
N HIS A 165 -27.52 12.37 -1.78
CA HIS A 165 -26.23 12.87 -1.30
C HIS A 165 -26.36 14.26 -0.67
N SER A 166 -27.14 15.14 -1.29
CA SER A 166 -27.38 16.49 -0.79
C SER A 166 -28.12 16.47 0.56
N ASP A 167 -29.15 15.64 0.68
CA ASP A 167 -29.97 15.51 1.91
C ASP A 167 -29.17 14.98 3.10
N ARG A 168 -28.15 14.16 2.85
CA ARG A 168 -27.27 13.56 3.88
C ARG A 168 -25.95 14.34 4.09
N GLY A 169 -25.75 15.46 3.39
CA GLY A 169 -24.51 16.23 3.47
C GLY A 169 -23.28 15.50 2.92
N ILE A 170 -23.45 14.53 2.04
CA ILE A 170 -22.36 13.76 1.42
C ILE A 170 -21.81 14.57 0.25
N LYS A 171 -20.60 15.12 0.41
CA LYS A 171 -19.97 16.02 -0.58
C LYS A 171 -19.52 15.33 -1.88
N HIS A 172 -19.10 14.07 -1.80
CA HIS A 172 -18.50 13.34 -2.92
C HIS A 172 -19.12 11.94 -3.03
N LEU A 173 -19.22 11.43 -4.26
CA LEU A 173 -19.58 10.03 -4.50
C LEU A 173 -18.46 9.10 -4.02
N SER A 174 -18.81 7.92 -3.51
CA SER A 174 -17.83 6.84 -3.33
C SER A 174 -17.33 6.38 -4.70
N PHE A 175 -16.08 5.90 -4.76
CA PHE A 175 -15.50 5.40 -6.00
C PHE A 175 -16.35 4.29 -6.64
N GLN A 176 -16.91 3.39 -5.85
CA GLN A 176 -17.73 2.29 -6.36
C GLN A 176 -19.08 2.79 -6.93
N ALA A 177 -19.70 3.81 -6.33
CA ALA A 177 -20.89 4.45 -6.89
C ALA A 177 -20.55 5.20 -8.20
N PHE A 178 -19.41 5.87 -8.25
CA PHE A 178 -18.90 6.53 -9.46
C PHE A 178 -18.61 5.54 -10.59
N LEU A 179 -17.95 4.42 -10.28
CA LEU A 179 -17.68 3.34 -11.22
C LEU A 179 -18.98 2.78 -11.81
N ARG A 180 -20.01 2.53 -10.99
CA ARG A 180 -21.32 2.08 -11.46
C ARG A 180 -21.99 3.09 -12.40
N LYS A 181 -21.92 4.37 -12.06
CA LYS A 181 -22.45 5.45 -12.91
C LYS A 181 -21.78 5.45 -14.29
N LEU A 182 -20.47 5.27 -14.36
CA LEU A 182 -19.75 5.17 -15.64
C LEU A 182 -20.03 3.86 -16.37
N ASN A 183 -20.03 2.73 -15.66
CA ASN A 183 -20.24 1.42 -16.24
C ASN A 183 -21.64 1.27 -16.85
N THR A 184 -22.68 1.79 -16.20
CA THR A 184 -24.05 1.83 -16.73
C THR A 184 -24.18 2.70 -17.99
N ALA A 185 -23.35 3.74 -18.12
CA ALA A 185 -23.30 4.58 -19.33
C ALA A 185 -22.55 3.88 -20.49
N THR A 186 -21.44 3.21 -20.19
CA THR A 186 -20.55 2.57 -21.17
C THR A 186 -21.06 1.20 -21.62
N ASN A 187 -21.32 0.29 -20.68
CA ASN A 187 -21.67 -1.11 -20.93
C ASN A 187 -23.18 -1.32 -20.83
N LYS A 188 -23.91 -0.87 -21.86
CA LYS A 188 -25.35 -1.07 -21.96
C LYS A 188 -25.70 -2.53 -22.26
N PRO A 189 -26.87 -3.03 -21.81
CA PRO A 189 -27.32 -4.40 -22.12
C PRO A 189 -27.41 -4.70 -23.63
N SER A 190 -27.58 -3.66 -24.45
CA SER A 190 -27.62 -3.73 -25.91
C SER A 190 -26.26 -4.03 -26.57
N THR A 191 -25.15 -3.88 -25.85
CA THR A 191 -23.78 -3.87 -26.42
C THR A 191 -23.13 -5.26 -26.50
N GLY A 192 -23.84 -6.34 -26.12
CA GLY A 192 -23.36 -7.71 -26.26
C GLY A 192 -22.14 -8.06 -25.38
N SER A 193 -21.34 -9.07 -25.78
CA SER A 193 -20.27 -9.68 -24.99
C SER A 193 -18.96 -8.87 -24.86
N SER A 194 -18.91 -7.64 -25.37
CA SER A 194 -17.73 -6.77 -25.27
C SER A 194 -17.84 -5.83 -24.08
N ASN A 195 -17.43 -6.30 -22.90
CA ASN A 195 -17.26 -5.46 -21.71
C ASN A 195 -16.02 -4.56 -21.88
N VAL A 196 -16.24 -3.26 -22.05
CA VAL A 196 -15.17 -2.25 -22.22
C VAL A 196 -14.89 -1.62 -20.85
N PRO A 197 -13.61 -1.48 -20.44
CA PRO A 197 -13.26 -0.81 -19.20
C PRO A 197 -13.78 0.64 -19.20
N PRO A 198 -14.66 1.04 -18.26
CA PRO A 198 -15.26 2.37 -18.24
C PRO A 198 -14.34 3.46 -17.66
N LEU A 199 -13.25 3.09 -16.98
CA LEU A 199 -12.31 4.03 -16.36
C LEU A 199 -11.14 4.32 -17.30
N GLU A 200 -10.73 5.58 -17.33
CA GLU A 200 -9.57 6.07 -18.07
C GLU A 200 -8.63 6.81 -17.12
N GLU A 201 -7.38 6.35 -17.01
CA GLU A 201 -6.35 7.02 -16.20
C GLU A 201 -5.92 8.32 -16.89
N LEU A 202 -5.90 9.43 -16.16
CA LEU A 202 -5.43 10.71 -16.67
C LEU A 202 -3.91 10.67 -16.90
N ASP A 203 -3.48 10.93 -18.13
CA ASP A 203 -2.08 11.11 -18.49
C ASP A 203 -1.89 12.42 -19.24
N TYR A 204 -1.08 13.31 -18.67
CA TYR A 204 -0.76 14.62 -19.24
C TYR A 204 0.63 14.65 -19.89
N LYS A 205 1.27 13.50 -20.06
CA LYS A 205 2.54 13.40 -20.80
C LYS A 205 2.29 13.37 -22.31
N VAL A 206 3.32 13.75 -23.05
CA VAL A 206 3.36 13.53 -24.51
C VAL A 206 3.43 12.02 -24.75
N GLN A 207 2.57 11.52 -25.64
CA GLN A 207 2.55 10.09 -25.95
C GLN A 207 3.79 9.69 -26.76
N VAL A 208 4.59 8.77 -26.19
CA VAL A 208 5.81 8.23 -26.82
C VAL A 208 5.75 6.69 -26.82
N PRO A 209 5.81 6.02 -27.98
CA PRO A 209 5.93 6.58 -29.34
C PRO A 209 4.65 7.30 -29.81
N CYS A 210 4.81 8.25 -30.72
CA CYS A 210 3.67 8.97 -31.29
C CYS A 210 2.74 8.00 -32.07
N PRO A 211 1.41 8.04 -31.86
CA PRO A 211 0.46 7.20 -32.60
C PRO A 211 0.52 7.39 -34.12
N SER A 212 0.98 8.55 -34.59
CA SER A 212 1.13 8.85 -36.02
C SER A 212 2.40 8.25 -36.62
N ALA A 213 3.43 7.94 -35.83
CA ALA A 213 4.75 7.48 -36.27
C ALA A 213 5.44 8.33 -37.37
N THR A 214 4.98 9.56 -37.62
CA THR A 214 5.43 10.44 -38.72
C THR A 214 6.54 11.40 -38.34
N HIS A 215 6.89 11.49 -37.06
CA HIS A 215 7.96 12.36 -36.56
C HIS A 215 8.82 11.63 -35.54
N SER A 216 10.04 12.11 -35.35
CA SER A 216 10.94 11.59 -34.31
C SER A 216 10.31 11.71 -32.93
N PRO A 217 10.64 10.80 -31.99
CA PRO A 217 10.15 10.88 -30.63
C PRO A 217 10.38 12.26 -30.01
N PHE A 218 9.45 12.67 -29.15
CA PHE A 218 9.62 13.86 -28.32
C PHE A 218 10.94 13.72 -27.54
N PRO A 219 11.80 14.76 -27.48
CA PRO A 219 11.50 16.17 -27.76
C PRO A 219 11.80 16.67 -29.19
N ALA A 220 12.32 15.83 -30.08
CA ALA A 220 12.74 16.26 -31.42
C ALA A 220 11.56 16.56 -32.38
N GLY A 221 10.37 16.05 -32.08
CA GLY A 221 9.15 16.34 -32.83
C GLY A 221 7.89 16.12 -31.99
N ILE A 222 6.87 16.94 -32.24
CA ILE A 222 5.55 16.85 -31.63
C ILE A 222 4.48 17.13 -32.69
N CYS A 223 3.34 16.45 -32.61
CA CYS A 223 2.19 16.71 -33.46
C CYS A 223 0.91 16.77 -32.61
N SER A 224 -0.18 17.26 -33.20
CA SER A 224 -1.47 17.42 -32.49
C SER A 224 -2.08 16.10 -31.99
N LYS A 225 -1.61 14.94 -32.47
CA LYS A 225 -2.08 13.61 -32.04
C LYS A 225 -1.32 13.06 -30.83
N CYS A 226 -0.08 13.48 -30.60
CA CYS A 226 0.70 13.04 -29.43
C CYS A 226 0.78 14.08 -28.32
N GLN A 227 0.52 15.35 -28.62
CA GLN A 227 0.46 16.39 -27.59
C GLN A 227 -0.76 16.16 -26.68
N PRO A 228 -0.61 16.32 -25.35
CA PRO A 228 -1.74 16.26 -24.44
C PRO A 228 -2.70 17.43 -24.69
N SER A 229 -3.97 17.22 -24.39
CA SER A 229 -5.00 18.27 -24.51
C SER A 229 -4.83 19.34 -23.43
N ALA A 230 -5.37 20.54 -23.69
CA ALA A 230 -5.44 21.60 -22.67
C ALA A 230 -6.17 21.10 -21.42
N ILE A 231 -5.56 21.33 -20.25
CA ILE A 231 -6.08 20.86 -18.96
C ILE A 231 -7.16 21.84 -18.51
N THR A 232 -8.33 21.31 -18.14
CA THR A 232 -9.38 22.09 -17.47
C THR A 232 -9.62 21.49 -16.09
N LEU A 233 -9.13 22.17 -15.05
CA LEU A 233 -9.27 21.80 -13.66
C LEU A 233 -10.72 21.96 -13.20
N GLN A 234 -11.24 20.91 -12.59
CA GLN A 234 -12.58 20.84 -12.04
C GLN A 234 -12.52 20.10 -10.71
N MET A 235 -13.35 20.48 -9.76
CA MET A 235 -13.46 19.72 -8.52
C MET A 235 -13.88 18.28 -8.83
N GLN A 236 -13.13 17.32 -8.30
CA GLN A 236 -13.40 15.90 -8.49
C GLN A 236 -14.74 15.52 -7.84
N SER A 237 -15.59 14.79 -8.55
CA SER A 237 -16.95 14.45 -8.09
C SER A 237 -17.04 13.19 -7.21
N TYR A 238 -15.94 12.46 -7.06
CA TYR A 238 -15.83 11.24 -6.27
C TYR A 238 -14.53 11.21 -5.49
N ARG A 239 -14.42 10.26 -4.56
CA ARG A 239 -13.19 9.97 -3.80
C ARG A 239 -12.94 8.47 -3.70
N MET A 240 -11.68 8.09 -3.54
CA MET A 240 -11.28 6.68 -3.47
C MET A 240 -11.56 6.07 -2.09
N VAL A 241 -11.45 6.88 -1.04
CA VAL A 241 -11.77 6.51 0.34
C VAL A 241 -12.70 7.58 0.90
N ASP A 242 -13.74 7.18 1.64
CA ASP A 242 -14.76 8.07 2.17
C ASP A 242 -14.48 8.53 3.60
N HIS A 243 -13.88 7.64 4.40
CA HIS A 243 -13.69 7.83 5.83
C HIS A 243 -12.33 7.28 6.29
N VAL A 244 -11.69 7.96 7.24
CA VAL A 244 -10.49 7.48 7.93
C VAL A 244 -10.86 7.20 9.39
N GLU A 245 -10.79 5.94 9.79
CA GLU A 245 -11.13 5.50 11.13
C GLU A 245 -9.85 5.11 11.87
N PHE A 246 -9.53 5.80 12.96
CA PHE A 246 -8.43 5.41 13.83
C PHE A 246 -8.94 4.38 14.82
N SER A 247 -8.37 3.17 14.82
CA SER A 247 -8.79 2.07 15.70
C SER A 247 -8.67 2.41 17.19
N ASN A 248 -7.70 3.26 17.55
CA ASN A 248 -7.40 3.66 18.92
C ASN A 248 -6.93 5.12 18.96
N SER A 249 -7.41 5.89 19.94
CA SER A 249 -6.96 7.27 20.19
C SER A 249 -5.48 7.37 20.56
N LYS A 250 -4.91 6.31 21.16
CA LYS A 250 -3.49 6.24 21.48
C LYS A 250 -2.56 6.44 20.27
N LEU A 251 -3.01 6.09 19.07
CA LEU A 251 -2.23 6.30 17.84
C LEU A 251 -1.89 7.78 17.62
N ILE A 252 -2.88 8.65 17.83
CA ILE A 252 -2.71 10.10 17.70
C ILE A 252 -1.96 10.65 18.92
N GLU A 253 -2.30 10.21 20.14
CA GLU A 253 -1.61 10.65 21.35
C GLU A 253 -0.11 10.36 21.31
N ASN A 254 0.33 9.24 20.73
CA ASN A 254 1.75 8.92 20.58
C ASN A 254 2.53 9.97 19.75
N LEU A 255 1.91 10.53 18.70
CA LEU A 255 2.48 11.62 17.90
C LEU A 255 2.45 12.94 18.69
N LEU A 256 1.36 13.19 19.41
CA LEU A 256 1.22 14.38 20.25
C LEU A 256 2.22 14.38 21.41
N ASP A 257 2.52 13.23 22.01
CA ASP A 257 3.51 13.09 23.08
C ASP A 257 4.92 13.42 22.61
N PHE A 258 5.24 13.11 21.35
CA PHE A 258 6.49 13.56 20.74
C PHE A 258 6.50 15.09 20.65
N TRP A 259 5.46 15.68 20.04
CA TRP A 259 5.36 17.13 19.88
C TRP A 259 5.36 17.88 21.22
N ARG A 260 4.65 17.39 22.24
CA ARG A 260 4.62 18.00 23.59
C ARG A 260 5.99 18.01 24.27
N LYS A 261 6.84 17.02 23.99
CA LYS A 261 8.19 16.90 24.56
C LYS A 261 9.24 17.70 23.79
N THR A 262 9.12 17.77 22.46
CA THR A 262 10.16 18.36 21.58
C THR A 262 9.79 19.73 21.02
N GLY A 263 8.51 20.02 20.86
CA GLY A 263 7.99 21.19 20.14
C GLY A 263 8.06 21.09 18.62
N CYS A 264 8.67 20.03 18.07
CA CYS A 264 8.85 19.84 16.63
C CYS A 264 7.69 19.03 16.02
N GLN A 265 7.42 19.30 14.74
CA GLN A 265 6.46 18.52 13.95
C GLN A 265 7.00 17.09 13.69
N ARG A 266 6.08 16.20 13.36
CA ARG A 266 6.31 14.78 13.17
C ARG A 266 5.45 14.20 12.05
N PHE A 267 6.00 13.21 11.36
CA PHE A 267 5.41 12.46 10.25
C PHE A 267 5.38 10.95 10.54
N GLY A 268 4.37 10.25 10.00
CA GLY A 268 4.29 8.80 10.03
C GLY A 268 3.47 8.22 8.89
N PHE A 269 3.78 6.98 8.51
CA PHE A 269 2.98 6.16 7.61
C PHE A 269 1.90 5.42 8.40
N MET A 270 0.66 5.52 7.93
CA MET A 270 -0.48 4.83 8.52
C MET A 270 -0.60 3.43 7.92
N LEU A 271 -0.56 2.42 8.79
CA LEU A 271 -0.74 1.02 8.44
C LEU A 271 -2.13 0.58 8.87
N GLY A 272 -2.81 -0.13 7.98
CA GLY A 272 -4.22 -0.40 8.17
C GLY A 272 -4.81 -1.31 7.12
N ARG A 273 -6.14 -1.35 7.08
CA ARG A 273 -6.90 -2.09 6.07
C ARG A 273 -8.08 -1.26 5.58
N TYR A 274 -8.62 -1.65 4.44
CA TYR A 274 -9.81 -1.02 3.88
C TYR A 274 -11.05 -1.86 4.19
N GLU A 275 -12.04 -1.23 4.81
CA GLU A 275 -13.30 -1.88 5.18
C GLU A 275 -14.49 -1.13 4.58
N ARG A 276 -15.66 -1.76 4.66
CA ARG A 276 -16.92 -1.15 4.26
C ARG A 276 -17.25 0.04 5.17
N TYR A 277 -17.73 1.12 4.57
CA TYR A 277 -18.31 2.25 5.29
C TYR A 277 -19.80 2.37 4.99
N GLU A 278 -20.64 2.12 6.00
CA GLU A 278 -22.10 2.02 5.81
C GLU A 278 -22.81 3.37 5.71
N GLN A 279 -22.22 4.45 6.21
CA GLN A 279 -22.87 5.77 6.18
C GLN A 279 -22.92 6.37 4.77
N VAL A 280 -22.09 5.89 3.85
CA VAL A 280 -22.05 6.31 2.44
C VAL A 280 -22.39 5.10 1.55
N PRO A 281 -23.25 5.25 0.53
CA PRO A 281 -23.57 4.16 -0.39
C PRO A 281 -22.30 3.59 -1.05
N LEU A 282 -22.05 2.29 -0.86
CA LEU A 282 -20.84 1.60 -1.33
C LEU A 282 -19.54 2.29 -0.88
N GLY A 283 -19.55 2.89 0.31
CA GLY A 283 -18.42 3.62 0.84
C GLY A 283 -17.29 2.71 1.32
N VAL A 284 -16.07 3.24 1.28
CA VAL A 284 -14.87 2.57 1.81
C VAL A 284 -14.28 3.42 2.93
N LYS A 285 -13.96 2.80 4.07
CA LYS A 285 -13.16 3.42 5.13
C LYS A 285 -11.77 2.82 5.19
N ALA A 286 -10.78 3.65 5.49
CA ALA A 286 -9.44 3.21 5.85
C ALA A 286 -9.35 3.10 7.38
N VAL A 287 -9.22 1.87 7.90
CA VAL A 287 -9.05 1.61 9.33
C VAL A 287 -7.55 1.58 9.64
N VAL A 288 -7.09 2.52 10.45
CA VAL A 288 -5.69 2.67 10.84
C VAL A 288 -5.44 1.90 12.13
N GLU A 289 -4.47 0.98 12.10
CA GLU A 289 -4.13 0.07 13.19
C GLU A 289 -2.78 0.41 13.84
N ALA A 290 -1.83 0.91 13.06
CA ALA A 290 -0.53 1.34 13.53
C ALA A 290 -0.02 2.56 12.73
N ILE A 291 0.90 3.31 13.31
CA ILE A 291 1.59 4.42 12.65
C ILE A 291 3.08 4.15 12.76
N HIS A 292 3.74 4.01 11.61
CA HIS A 292 5.19 3.78 11.53
C HIS A 292 5.92 5.07 11.18
N GLU A 293 6.99 5.41 11.90
CA GLU A 293 7.74 6.64 11.74
C GLU A 293 9.02 6.38 10.95
N PRO A 294 9.14 6.87 9.70
CA PRO A 294 10.40 6.75 8.96
C PRO A 294 11.48 7.67 9.56
N PRO A 295 12.77 7.46 9.19
CA PRO A 295 13.84 8.41 9.48
C PRO A 295 13.49 9.81 8.98
N GLN A 296 13.48 10.78 9.90
CA GLN A 296 13.02 12.13 9.64
C GLN A 296 13.66 13.13 10.60
N GLN A 297 13.75 14.37 10.17
CA GLN A 297 14.17 15.52 10.97
C GLN A 297 12.98 16.44 11.17
N GLY A 298 12.52 16.55 12.42
CA GLY A 298 11.39 17.41 12.78
C GLY A 298 11.85 18.84 13.02
N GLU A 299 11.21 19.81 12.38
CA GLU A 299 11.39 21.24 12.57
C GLU A 299 10.15 21.85 13.25
N LEU A 300 10.19 23.14 13.58
CA LEU A 300 9.05 23.83 14.21
C LEU A 300 7.89 24.06 13.23
N ASP A 301 8.22 24.30 11.97
CA ASP A 301 7.31 24.66 10.87
C ASP A 301 7.33 23.68 9.70
N GLY A 302 8.03 22.55 9.85
CA GLY A 302 8.16 21.55 8.81
C GLY A 302 8.71 20.21 9.29
N VAL A 303 8.78 19.24 8.37
CA VAL A 303 9.45 17.96 8.57
C VAL A 303 10.22 17.63 7.31
N GLN A 304 11.50 17.26 7.46
CA GLN A 304 12.30 16.70 6.39
C GLN A 304 12.35 15.19 6.52
N ILE A 305 12.02 14.49 5.43
CA ILE A 305 12.02 13.03 5.35
C ILE A 305 13.05 12.62 4.30
N ASP A 306 13.89 11.65 4.63
CA ASP A 306 14.89 11.14 3.69
C ASP A 306 14.23 10.13 2.74
N LEU A 307 14.10 10.51 1.47
CA LEU A 307 13.59 9.66 0.38
C LEU A 307 14.67 9.46 -0.69
N PRO A 308 14.87 8.23 -1.21
CA PRO A 308 14.14 6.99 -0.93
C PRO A 308 14.51 6.34 0.41
N TRP A 309 13.51 5.79 1.10
CA TRP A 309 13.72 5.11 2.37
C TRP A 309 13.93 3.61 2.17
N GLU A 310 15.13 3.11 2.49
CA GLU A 310 15.53 1.72 2.18
C GLU A 310 14.67 0.66 2.90
N GLN A 311 14.17 0.96 4.10
CA GLN A 311 13.37 0.01 4.90
C GLN A 311 11.87 0.07 4.59
N GLU A 312 11.44 0.93 3.67
CA GLU A 312 10.04 1.04 3.24
C GLU A 312 9.50 -0.29 2.73
N SER A 313 10.30 -1.02 1.94
CA SER A 313 9.93 -2.34 1.42
C SER A 313 9.76 -3.38 2.51
N LYS A 314 10.64 -3.39 3.53
CA LYS A 314 10.52 -4.28 4.69
C LYS A 314 9.26 -3.99 5.50
N MET A 315 8.96 -2.71 5.72
CA MET A 315 7.72 -2.28 6.39
C MET A 315 6.49 -2.75 5.61
N GLU A 316 6.46 -2.56 4.29
CA GLU A 316 5.35 -2.99 3.43
C GLU A 316 5.20 -4.53 3.41
N ASP A 317 6.30 -5.26 3.37
CA ASP A 317 6.32 -6.73 3.42
C ASP A 317 5.79 -7.25 4.76
N LEU A 318 6.25 -6.71 5.89
CA LEU A 318 5.76 -7.07 7.22
C LEU A 318 4.28 -6.71 7.39
N ALA A 319 3.88 -5.52 6.94
CA ALA A 319 2.47 -5.12 6.94
C ALA A 319 1.63 -6.13 6.15
N SER A 320 2.10 -6.57 4.97
CA SER A 320 1.40 -7.57 4.17
C SER A 320 1.28 -8.93 4.89
N ILE A 321 2.27 -9.34 5.70
CA ILE A 321 2.19 -10.57 6.52
C ILE A 321 1.12 -10.41 7.61
N CYS A 322 1.01 -9.23 8.20
CA CYS A 322 -0.04 -8.88 9.18
C CYS A 322 -1.44 -8.68 8.56
N GLY A 323 -1.59 -8.82 7.24
CA GLY A 323 -2.85 -8.51 6.54
C GLY A 323 -3.17 -7.01 6.47
N LEU A 324 -2.15 -6.17 6.56
CA LEU A 324 -2.22 -4.71 6.53
C LEU A 324 -1.56 -4.16 5.26
N HIS A 325 -1.90 -2.91 4.95
CA HIS A 325 -1.34 -2.13 3.88
C HIS A 325 -0.96 -0.75 4.39
N VAL A 326 -0.07 -0.06 3.68
CA VAL A 326 0.14 1.37 3.87
C VAL A 326 -1.09 2.09 3.31
N VAL A 327 -1.99 2.49 4.20
CA VAL A 327 -3.27 3.12 3.84
C VAL A 327 -3.14 4.63 3.65
N GLY A 328 -2.11 5.25 4.21
CA GLY A 328 -1.90 6.68 4.10
C GLY A 328 -0.70 7.20 4.85
N MET A 329 -0.64 8.52 4.99
CA MET A 329 0.32 9.22 5.83
C MET A 329 -0.38 10.20 6.77
N ILE A 330 0.28 10.50 7.88
CA ILE A 330 -0.16 11.45 8.88
C ILE A 330 1.00 12.34 9.30
N TYR A 331 0.73 13.63 9.49
CA TYR A 331 1.70 14.55 10.06
C TYR A 331 1.02 15.63 10.91
N THR A 332 1.83 16.32 11.70
CA THR A 332 1.41 17.38 12.61
C THR A 332 1.73 18.76 12.03
N ASP A 333 0.81 19.70 12.22
CA ASP A 333 1.04 21.14 12.08
C ASP A 333 0.38 21.82 13.28
N LEU A 334 1.11 21.75 14.40
CA LEU A 334 0.68 22.24 15.69
C LEU A 334 1.57 23.38 16.14
N THR A 335 0.97 24.47 16.55
CA THR A 335 1.69 25.58 17.18
C THR A 335 0.90 26.02 18.40
N PRO A 336 1.55 26.10 19.57
CA PRO A 336 0.87 26.47 20.80
C PRO A 336 0.31 27.90 20.67
N ASP A 337 -0.90 28.10 21.17
CA ASP A 337 -1.50 29.43 21.24
C ASP A 337 -0.97 30.18 22.48
N GLU A 338 -0.06 31.12 22.24
CA GLU A 338 0.52 31.98 23.29
C GLU A 338 -0.24 33.31 23.48
N THR A 339 -1.36 33.53 22.78
CA THR A 339 -2.06 34.84 22.83
C THR A 339 -2.67 35.16 24.19
N SER A 340 -3.06 34.15 24.98
CA SER A 340 -3.62 34.34 26.31
C SER A 340 -3.06 33.34 27.33
N ALA A 341 -2.96 33.75 28.60
CA ALA A 341 -2.51 32.87 29.68
C ALA A 341 -3.46 31.66 29.89
N GLU A 342 -4.75 31.84 29.57
CA GLU A 342 -5.77 30.80 29.61
C GLU A 342 -5.57 29.77 28.49
N SER A 343 -5.29 30.21 27.26
CA SER A 343 -4.94 29.34 26.13
C SER A 343 -3.71 28.50 26.44
N LYS A 344 -2.70 29.11 27.07
CA LYS A 344 -1.46 28.43 27.47
C LYS A 344 -1.70 27.38 28.55
N MET A 345 -2.52 27.68 29.56
CA MET A 345 -2.86 26.72 30.62
C MET A 345 -3.75 25.58 30.11
N ALA A 346 -4.62 25.86 29.14
CA ALA A 346 -5.50 24.87 28.52
C ALA A 346 -4.83 24.03 27.42
N GLY A 347 -3.57 24.31 27.06
CA GLY A 347 -2.85 23.59 26.02
C GLY A 347 -3.46 23.77 24.62
N LYS A 348 -4.04 24.95 24.35
CA LYS A 348 -4.66 25.25 23.06
C LYS A 348 -3.64 25.46 21.94
N VAL A 349 -4.07 25.20 20.72
CA VAL A 349 -3.27 25.38 19.49
C VAL A 349 -3.89 26.41 18.57
N LEU A 350 -3.06 27.03 17.72
CA LEU A 350 -3.50 28.04 16.76
C LEU A 350 -4.38 27.43 15.66
N TYR A 351 -5.50 28.11 15.36
CA TYR A 351 -6.37 27.76 14.23
C TYR A 351 -5.79 28.31 12.92
N LYS A 352 -4.76 27.64 12.37
CA LYS A 352 -4.06 28.11 11.17
C LYS A 352 -4.75 27.74 9.86
N ARG A 353 -5.44 26.59 9.81
CA ARG A 353 -5.97 26.00 8.57
C ARG A 353 -7.47 26.21 8.47
N HIS A 354 -7.88 27.18 7.65
CA HIS A 354 -9.29 27.57 7.49
C HIS A 354 -9.56 28.18 6.11
N ALA A 355 -10.83 28.48 5.83
CA ALA A 355 -11.29 28.99 4.53
C ALA A 355 -10.68 30.32 4.08
N TYR A 356 -9.98 31.05 4.97
CA TYR A 356 -9.32 32.33 4.65
C TYR A 356 -7.78 32.21 4.66
N SER A 357 -7.24 31.00 4.87
CA SER A 357 -5.82 30.69 4.79
C SER A 357 -5.60 29.61 3.72
N PHE A 358 -5.45 28.36 4.15
CA PHE A 358 -5.35 27.17 3.30
C PHE A 358 -5.73 25.93 4.11
N PHE A 359 -6.11 24.86 3.42
CA PHE A 359 -6.37 23.56 4.06
C PHE A 359 -5.13 22.66 4.01
N LEU A 360 -4.61 22.42 2.80
CA LEU A 360 -3.30 21.84 2.55
C LEU A 360 -2.46 22.82 1.76
N SER A 361 -1.18 22.92 2.10
CA SER A 361 -0.25 23.75 1.34
C SER A 361 0.02 23.14 -0.04
N SER A 362 0.49 23.96 -0.98
CA SER A 362 0.91 23.47 -2.30
C SER A 362 2.03 22.42 -2.21
N LEU A 363 2.95 22.57 -1.25
CA LEU A 363 4.04 21.62 -1.01
C LEU A 363 3.50 20.28 -0.53
N GLU A 364 2.63 20.30 0.48
CA GLU A 364 1.96 19.12 1.03
C GLU A 364 1.11 18.40 -0.03
N THR A 365 0.42 19.16 -0.87
CA THR A 365 -0.44 18.62 -1.93
C THR A 365 0.38 17.92 -3.00
N ILE A 366 1.51 18.50 -3.42
CA ILE A 366 2.43 17.88 -4.37
C ILE A 366 3.07 16.62 -3.76
N PHE A 367 3.45 16.69 -2.48
CA PHE A 367 3.97 15.53 -1.75
C PHE A 367 2.95 14.40 -1.65
N ALA A 368 1.69 14.70 -1.29
CA ALA A 368 0.60 13.73 -1.26
C ALA A 368 0.33 13.11 -2.63
N ALA A 369 0.34 13.91 -3.69
CA ALA A 369 0.18 13.43 -5.06
C ALA A 369 1.33 12.51 -5.50
N ASN A 370 2.57 12.78 -5.09
CA ASN A 370 3.72 11.89 -5.31
C ASN A 370 3.53 10.55 -4.58
N GLN A 371 3.12 10.57 -3.31
CA GLN A 371 2.88 9.36 -2.54
C GLN A 371 1.70 8.53 -3.06
N GLN A 372 0.67 9.18 -3.60
CA GLN A 372 -0.42 8.49 -4.31
C GLN A 372 0.04 7.92 -5.66
N ALA A 373 0.93 8.61 -6.38
CA ALA A 373 1.47 8.14 -7.65
C ALA A 373 2.32 6.86 -7.49
N SER A 374 3.03 6.72 -6.37
CA SER A 374 3.84 5.53 -6.08
C SER A 374 3.00 4.32 -5.66
N ARG A 375 1.76 4.54 -5.20
CA ARG A 375 0.85 3.49 -4.71
C ARG A 375 -0.48 3.44 -5.49
N PRO A 376 -0.46 3.06 -6.78
CA PRO A 376 -1.65 3.00 -7.60
C PRO A 376 -2.59 1.88 -7.14
N ASN A 377 -3.90 2.12 -7.20
CA ASN A 377 -4.90 1.10 -6.90
C ASN A 377 -5.10 0.17 -8.13
N PRO A 378 -4.94 -1.15 -7.98
CA PRO A 378 -5.21 -2.10 -9.05
C PRO A 378 -6.69 -2.11 -9.41
N SER A 379 -7.02 -2.06 -10.71
CA SER A 379 -8.42 -2.15 -11.16
C SER A 379 -8.56 -2.74 -12.56
N ARG A 380 -9.44 -3.72 -12.68
CA ARG A 380 -9.83 -4.34 -13.96
C ARG A 380 -10.73 -3.44 -14.80
N PHE A 381 -11.31 -2.40 -14.21
CA PHE A 381 -12.21 -1.48 -14.90
C PHE A 381 -11.46 -0.36 -15.64
N SER A 382 -10.12 -0.35 -15.58
CA SER A 382 -9.25 0.56 -16.31
C SER A 382 -8.43 -0.19 -17.35
N ALA A 383 -8.26 0.40 -18.53
CA ALA A 383 -7.45 -0.17 -19.60
C ALA A 383 -5.97 -0.36 -19.20
N SER A 384 -5.45 0.46 -18.29
CA SER A 384 -4.09 0.34 -17.76
C SER A 384 -3.94 -0.72 -16.65
N GLY A 385 -5.05 -1.32 -16.21
CA GLY A 385 -5.08 -2.27 -15.09
C GLY A 385 -4.97 -1.60 -13.71
N ARG A 386 -4.98 -0.27 -13.65
CA ARG A 386 -4.88 0.53 -12.43
C ARG A 386 -5.70 1.80 -12.57
N PHE A 387 -6.17 2.34 -11.46
CA PHE A 387 -6.92 3.59 -11.46
C PHE A 387 -6.79 4.31 -10.12
N SER A 388 -6.30 5.57 -10.17
CA SER A 388 -6.12 6.42 -8.99
C SER A 388 -5.35 5.71 -7.85
N SER A 389 -5.48 6.20 -6.61
CA SER A 389 -4.89 5.63 -5.40
C SER A 389 -5.84 5.75 -4.22
N LYS A 390 -5.85 4.74 -3.34
CA LYS A 390 -6.59 4.78 -2.07
C LYS A 390 -5.81 5.44 -0.94
N PHE A 391 -4.54 5.78 -1.16
CA PHE A 391 -3.68 6.37 -0.15
C PHE A 391 -4.25 7.71 0.35
N VAL A 392 -4.45 7.84 1.66
CA VAL A 392 -5.01 9.03 2.31
C VAL A 392 -3.93 9.89 2.97
N THR A 393 -4.22 11.18 3.15
CA THR A 393 -3.35 12.14 3.85
C THR A 393 -4.09 12.73 5.03
N CYS A 394 -3.56 12.58 6.24
CA CYS A 394 -4.12 13.14 7.46
C CYS A 394 -3.20 14.22 8.04
N VAL A 395 -3.80 15.32 8.49
CA VAL A 395 -3.09 16.42 9.13
C VAL A 395 -3.70 16.67 10.50
N ILE A 396 -2.87 16.60 11.53
CA ILE A 396 -3.22 16.93 12.90
C ILE A 396 -2.97 18.43 13.10
N THR A 397 -4.02 19.20 13.35
CA THR A 397 -3.95 20.67 13.47
C THR A 397 -5.00 21.20 14.46
N GLY A 398 -5.00 22.50 14.71
CA GLY A 398 -6.01 23.16 15.56
C GLY A 398 -7.33 23.35 14.83
N ASN A 399 -8.45 23.15 15.53
CA ASN A 399 -9.79 23.54 15.07
C ASN A 399 -10.15 24.97 15.50
N GLN A 400 -11.36 25.44 15.16
CA GLN A 400 -11.82 26.79 15.49
C GLN A 400 -11.85 27.09 17.00
N GLU A 401 -12.00 26.06 17.84
CA GLU A 401 -12.02 26.19 19.30
C GLU A 401 -10.60 26.16 19.93
N GLY A 402 -9.58 25.93 19.10
CA GLY A 402 -8.19 25.74 19.51
C GLY A 402 -7.89 24.34 20.07
N GLN A 403 -8.78 23.37 19.86
CA GLN A 403 -8.56 21.97 20.19
C GLN A 403 -7.81 21.27 19.04
N ILE A 404 -7.08 20.22 19.38
CA ILE A 404 -6.37 19.41 18.39
C ILE A 404 -7.38 18.49 17.70
N ASP A 405 -7.45 18.56 16.38
CA ASP A 405 -8.31 17.72 15.54
C ASP A 405 -7.51 17.19 14.33
N VAL A 406 -7.98 16.09 13.76
CA VAL A 406 -7.43 15.52 12.54
C VAL A 406 -8.25 16.04 11.36
N THR A 407 -7.60 16.26 10.22
CA THR A 407 -8.29 16.53 8.96
C THR A 407 -7.74 15.62 7.88
N ALA A 408 -8.61 15.00 7.09
CA ALA A 408 -8.24 13.99 6.11
C ALA A 408 -8.53 14.44 4.68
N TYR A 409 -7.57 14.22 3.79
CA TYR A 409 -7.60 14.61 2.39
C TYR A 409 -7.02 13.53 1.47
N GLN A 410 -7.36 13.63 0.18
CA GLN A 410 -6.73 12.91 -0.91
C GLN A 410 -6.38 13.91 -2.01
N ALA A 411 -5.27 13.72 -2.72
CA ALA A 411 -5.03 14.47 -3.94
C ALA A 411 -5.96 13.94 -5.05
N SER A 412 -6.42 14.84 -5.90
CA SER A 412 -7.25 14.50 -7.05
C SER A 412 -6.45 13.78 -8.13
N ASP A 413 -7.14 13.08 -9.01
CA ASP A 413 -6.52 12.41 -10.16
C ASP A 413 -5.82 13.42 -11.08
N GLN A 414 -6.35 14.65 -11.18
CA GLN A 414 -5.72 15.74 -11.92
C GLN A 414 -4.39 16.16 -11.28
N ALA A 415 -4.34 16.22 -9.94
CA ALA A 415 -3.11 16.55 -9.20
C ALA A 415 -2.04 15.48 -9.43
N VAL A 416 -2.40 14.20 -9.26
CA VAL A 416 -1.49 13.07 -9.48
C VAL A 416 -0.98 13.05 -10.93
N ALA A 417 -1.84 13.28 -11.92
CA ALA A 417 -1.43 13.34 -13.32
C ALA A 417 -0.51 14.53 -13.62
N MET A 418 -0.78 15.71 -13.06
CA MET A 418 0.08 16.89 -13.23
C MET A 418 1.45 16.73 -12.56
N VAL A 419 1.51 16.10 -11.40
CA VAL A 419 2.79 15.79 -10.73
C VAL A 419 3.56 14.73 -11.51
N LYS A 420 2.90 13.65 -11.97
CA LYS A 420 3.52 12.64 -12.85
C LYS A 420 4.10 13.27 -14.12
N ALA A 421 3.39 14.24 -14.72
CA ALA A 421 3.82 15.00 -15.90
C ALA A 421 4.73 16.20 -15.58
N ASP A 422 5.06 16.41 -14.30
CA ASP A 422 5.99 17.41 -13.81
C ASP A 422 5.57 18.88 -14.10
N ILE A 423 4.26 19.14 -14.24
CA ILE A 423 3.66 20.41 -14.71
C ILE A 423 3.62 21.50 -13.63
N ILE A 424 3.50 21.12 -12.35
CA ILE A 424 3.24 22.03 -11.23
C ILE A 424 4.40 22.09 -10.23
N GLU A 425 4.55 23.23 -9.56
CA GLU A 425 5.49 23.44 -8.46
C GLU A 425 4.84 24.18 -7.28
N ALA A 426 5.43 24.03 -6.10
CA ALA A 426 4.96 24.74 -4.91
C ALA A 426 5.17 26.25 -5.06
N SER A 427 4.17 27.04 -4.69
CA SER A 427 4.26 28.49 -4.64
C SER A 427 4.82 28.95 -3.30
N VAL A 428 5.19 30.23 -3.21
CA VAL A 428 5.50 30.89 -1.94
C VAL A 428 4.22 31.04 -1.09
N GLU A 429 3.08 31.29 -1.74
CA GLU A 429 1.78 31.33 -1.07
C GLU A 429 1.19 29.92 -0.96
N PRO A 430 0.97 29.38 0.25
CA PRO A 430 0.61 27.97 0.45
C PRO A 430 -0.74 27.59 -0.19
N GLY A 431 -1.68 28.53 -0.31
CA GLY A 431 -2.99 28.30 -0.92
C GLY A 431 -2.99 28.28 -2.46
N THR A 432 -1.84 28.52 -3.11
CA THR A 432 -1.72 28.59 -4.57
C THR A 432 -0.65 27.64 -5.08
N VAL A 433 -0.83 27.12 -6.28
CA VAL A 433 0.12 26.26 -6.97
C VAL A 433 0.61 26.99 -8.21
N ARG A 434 1.91 26.96 -8.47
CA ARG A 434 2.52 27.59 -9.63
C ARG A 434 2.66 26.58 -10.77
N LEU A 435 2.38 27.02 -11.99
CA LEU A 435 2.70 26.25 -13.19
C LEU A 435 4.17 26.47 -13.51
N LYS A 436 4.90 25.38 -13.75
CA LYS A 436 6.30 25.47 -14.17
C LYS A 436 6.37 26.19 -15.52
N GLU A 437 7.51 26.80 -15.80
CA GLU A 437 7.80 27.35 -17.12
C GLU A 437 8.32 26.24 -18.05
N GLU A 438 8.22 26.44 -19.37
CA GLU A 438 8.84 25.54 -20.33
C GLU A 438 10.37 25.66 -20.23
N ASP A 439 11.07 24.53 -20.14
CA ASP A 439 12.53 24.51 -20.10
C ASP A 439 13.10 24.98 -21.45
N ARG A 440 13.45 26.26 -21.53
CA ARG A 440 14.04 26.91 -22.73
C ARG A 440 15.57 26.85 -22.76
N SER A 441 16.22 26.28 -21.76
CA SER A 441 17.68 26.19 -21.70
C SER A 441 18.21 25.13 -22.65
N GLN A 442 19.04 25.55 -23.61
CA GLN A 442 19.70 24.72 -24.64
C GLN A 442 20.68 23.66 -24.09
N GLN A 443 20.80 23.51 -22.77
CA GLN A 443 21.66 22.55 -22.08
C GLN A 443 20.89 21.39 -21.43
N ALA A 444 19.57 21.32 -21.60
CA ALA A 444 18.80 20.16 -21.17
C ALA A 444 19.18 18.95 -22.04
N THR A 445 19.69 17.90 -21.40
CA THR A 445 19.90 16.58 -22.00
C THR A 445 18.60 16.13 -22.67
N SER A 446 18.69 15.39 -23.78
CA SER A 446 17.56 14.99 -24.64
C SER A 446 16.41 14.24 -23.93
N THR A 447 16.60 13.87 -22.66
CA THR A 447 15.66 13.17 -21.78
C THR A 447 14.75 14.08 -20.92
N SER A 448 14.95 15.41 -20.85
CA SER A 448 14.28 16.27 -19.85
C SER A 448 13.59 17.53 -20.40
N LEU A 449 13.22 17.58 -21.67
CA LEU A 449 12.39 18.69 -22.17
C LEU A 449 10.94 18.47 -21.73
N ARG A 450 10.34 19.42 -21.00
CA ARG A 450 8.96 19.32 -20.50
C ARG A 450 7.98 20.03 -21.41
N TYR A 451 6.85 19.39 -21.73
CA TYR A 451 5.73 20.01 -22.42
C TYR A 451 4.66 20.42 -21.40
N ILE A 452 4.26 21.69 -21.41
CA ILE A 452 3.26 22.22 -20.49
C ILE A 452 2.05 22.69 -21.32
N PRO A 453 0.93 21.94 -21.32
CA PRO A 453 -0.28 22.37 -22.01
C PRO A 453 -0.87 23.62 -21.37
N ASP A 454 -1.78 24.30 -22.08
CA ASP A 454 -2.56 25.36 -21.47
C ASP A 454 -3.46 24.78 -20.37
N VAL A 455 -3.38 25.38 -19.18
CA VAL A 455 -4.13 24.98 -18.00
C VAL A 455 -5.16 26.06 -17.69
N PHE A 456 -6.39 25.64 -17.47
CA PHE A 456 -7.52 26.49 -17.08
C PHE A 456 -8.20 25.87 -15.86
N TYR A 457 -8.89 26.69 -15.05
CA TYR A 457 -9.78 26.19 -14.01
C TYR A 457 -11.18 26.76 -14.19
N ARG A 458 -12.20 26.00 -13.74
CA ARG A 458 -13.61 26.37 -13.88
C ARG A 458 -14.27 26.55 -12.51
N TYR A 459 -14.90 27.70 -12.29
CA TYR A 459 -15.68 27.98 -11.09
C TYR A 459 -17.05 28.56 -11.41
N LYS A 460 -17.97 28.46 -10.45
CA LYS A 460 -19.26 29.15 -10.49
C LYS A 460 -19.12 30.50 -9.81
N ASN A 461 -19.41 31.57 -10.53
CA ASN A 461 -19.45 32.90 -9.95
C ASN A 461 -20.69 33.08 -9.06
N LYS A 462 -20.82 34.26 -8.43
CA LYS A 462 -21.97 34.64 -7.59
C LYS A 462 -23.35 34.57 -8.26
N TYR A 463 -23.40 34.45 -9.59
CA TYR A 463 -24.62 34.30 -10.38
C TYR A 463 -24.88 32.86 -10.83
N GLY A 464 -24.06 31.90 -10.36
CA GLY A 464 -24.15 30.49 -10.74
C GLY A 464 -23.66 30.18 -12.16
N ILE A 465 -22.99 31.14 -12.82
CA ILE A 465 -22.45 30.97 -14.18
C ILE A 465 -21.05 30.35 -14.08
N ASP A 466 -20.82 29.31 -14.88
CA ASP A 466 -19.52 28.68 -15.03
C ASP A 466 -18.56 29.59 -15.81
N VAL A 467 -17.51 30.07 -15.14
CA VAL A 467 -16.43 30.88 -15.72
C VAL A 467 -15.18 30.01 -15.86
N LYS A 468 -14.50 30.11 -17.01
CA LYS A 468 -13.22 29.44 -17.28
C LYS A 468 -12.11 30.48 -17.27
N GLU A 469 -11.18 30.36 -16.32
CA GLU A 469 -10.03 31.27 -16.18
C GLU A 469 -8.72 30.56 -16.50
N ASN A 470 -7.73 31.33 -16.94
CA ASN A 470 -6.39 30.85 -17.23
C ASN A 470 -5.62 30.63 -15.91
N ALA A 471 -5.01 29.47 -15.75
CA ALA A 471 -4.27 29.09 -14.54
C ALA A 471 -2.82 29.62 -14.51
N LYS A 472 -2.35 30.29 -15.57
CA LYS A 472 -1.01 30.90 -15.62
C LYS A 472 -1.01 32.26 -14.89
N PRO A 473 -0.04 32.56 -14.01
CA PRO A 473 1.08 31.70 -13.59
C PRO A 473 0.73 30.75 -12.42
N CYS A 474 -0.29 31.07 -11.62
CA CYS A 474 -0.69 30.29 -10.45
C CYS A 474 -2.21 30.09 -10.41
N PHE A 475 -2.65 29.03 -9.74
CA PHE A 475 -4.07 28.74 -9.50
C PHE A 475 -4.30 28.19 -8.08
N PRO A 476 -5.54 28.22 -7.55
CA PRO A 476 -5.83 27.75 -6.19
C PRO A 476 -5.60 26.25 -5.99
N VAL A 477 -5.00 25.87 -4.86
CA VAL A 477 -4.70 24.47 -4.52
C VAL A 477 -5.96 23.62 -4.31
N ASP A 478 -7.10 24.23 -3.95
CA ASP A 478 -8.35 23.53 -3.62
C ASP A 478 -8.89 22.63 -4.75
N TYR A 479 -8.60 22.97 -6.01
CA TYR A 479 -8.97 22.12 -7.16
C TYR A 479 -8.25 20.78 -7.18
N LEU A 480 -7.14 20.68 -6.46
CA LEU A 480 -6.30 19.48 -6.39
C LEU A 480 -6.68 18.57 -5.22
N LEU A 481 -7.63 18.99 -4.38
CA LEU A 481 -7.92 18.35 -3.11
C LEU A 481 -9.30 17.72 -3.10
N VAL A 482 -9.41 16.61 -2.38
CA VAL A 482 -10.65 15.92 -2.09
C VAL A 482 -10.72 15.69 -0.58
N SER A 483 -11.77 16.16 0.06
CA SER A 483 -11.94 16.06 1.52
C SER A 483 -12.58 14.73 1.94
N LEU A 484 -12.05 14.13 3.00
CA LEU A 484 -12.55 12.91 3.62
C LEU A 484 -13.17 13.22 4.99
N THR A 485 -13.94 12.26 5.49
CA THR A 485 -14.38 12.27 6.90
C THR A 485 -13.39 11.46 7.74
N HIS A 486 -13.35 11.70 9.04
CA HIS A 486 -12.52 10.95 9.98
C HIS A 486 -13.27 10.68 11.27
N GLY A 487 -12.78 9.72 12.06
CA GLY A 487 -13.40 9.38 13.33
C GLY A 487 -12.72 8.23 14.07
N PHE A 488 -13.36 7.82 15.15
CA PHE A 488 -13.03 6.65 15.95
C PHE A 488 -14.23 5.69 15.93
N PRO A 489 -13.99 4.38 16.07
CA PRO A 489 -15.08 3.42 16.19
C PRO A 489 -15.83 3.60 17.51
N ASP A 490 -17.14 3.34 17.51
CA ASP A 490 -17.97 3.39 18.74
C ASP A 490 -17.49 2.38 19.79
N VAL A 491 -17.01 1.21 19.33
CA VAL A 491 -16.42 0.16 20.17
C VAL A 491 -15.02 -0.16 19.61
N PRO A 492 -13.94 0.30 20.27
CA PRO A 492 -12.59 0.09 19.77
C PRO A 492 -12.17 -1.38 19.92
N ALA A 493 -11.83 -2.00 18.78
CA ALA A 493 -11.28 -3.35 18.70
C ALA A 493 -9.99 -3.36 17.86
N PRO A 494 -8.92 -2.64 18.28
CA PRO A 494 -7.69 -2.50 17.51
C PRO A 494 -6.95 -3.83 17.37
N LEU A 495 -6.32 -4.09 16.23
CA LEU A 495 -5.46 -5.27 16.02
C LEU A 495 -4.21 -5.24 16.88
N PHE A 496 -3.62 -4.07 17.11
CA PHE A 496 -2.46 -3.92 18.00
C PHE A 496 -2.91 -3.33 19.33
N CYS A 497 -2.70 -4.09 20.41
CA CYS A 497 -3.11 -3.70 21.75
C CYS A 497 -2.18 -4.37 22.76
N SER A 498 -1.01 -3.80 22.93
CA SER A 498 -0.11 -4.20 24.01
C SER A 498 -0.45 -3.43 25.30
N PRO A 499 -0.51 -4.12 26.46
CA PRO A 499 -0.67 -3.46 27.76
C PRO A 499 0.54 -2.58 28.11
N SER A 500 1.73 -2.97 27.67
CA SER A 500 2.98 -2.22 27.81
C SER A 500 3.55 -1.91 26.42
N PRO A 501 3.23 -0.74 25.84
CA PRO A 501 3.65 -0.41 24.49
C PRO A 501 5.18 -0.35 24.39
N PHE A 502 5.71 -0.87 23.29
CA PHE A 502 7.12 -0.81 22.97
C PHE A 502 7.53 0.59 22.51
N MET A 503 8.83 0.86 22.58
CA MET A 503 9.42 2.12 22.17
C MET A 503 9.27 2.30 20.65
N ILE A 504 8.71 3.43 20.22
CA ILE A 504 8.52 3.78 18.79
C ILE A 504 9.87 4.08 18.14
N GLU A 505 10.07 3.61 16.91
CA GLU A 505 11.28 3.80 16.11
C GLU A 505 11.63 5.27 15.79
N ASN A 506 12.89 5.52 15.44
CA ASN A 506 13.37 6.79 14.89
C ASN A 506 13.14 8.03 15.77
N ARG A 507 13.08 7.86 17.10
CA ARG A 507 12.92 8.95 18.09
C ARG A 507 14.15 9.05 18.99
N PRO A 508 15.31 9.47 18.46
CA PRO A 508 16.58 9.46 19.19
C PRO A 508 16.48 10.27 20.48
N GLY A 509 16.92 9.69 21.60
CA GLY A 509 16.96 10.34 22.92
C GLY A 509 15.60 10.44 23.64
N LEU A 510 14.49 10.13 22.96
CA LEU A 510 13.19 9.94 23.62
C LEU A 510 12.89 8.45 23.78
N HIS A 511 12.96 7.70 22.69
CA HIS A 511 12.68 6.27 22.62
C HIS A 511 13.86 5.59 21.92
N ASP A 512 14.74 5.00 22.71
CA ASP A 512 15.83 4.19 22.17
C ASP A 512 15.40 2.72 22.15
N GLN A 513 15.50 2.10 20.97
CA GLN A 513 15.19 0.68 20.79
C GLN A 513 16.48 -0.14 20.96
N SER A 514 16.50 -1.05 21.93
CA SER A 514 17.62 -1.97 22.14
C SER A 514 17.13 -3.38 22.43
N MET A 515 17.95 -4.37 22.06
CA MET A 515 17.64 -5.77 22.32
C MET A 515 17.59 -6.07 23.82
N GLU A 516 18.36 -5.35 24.63
CA GLU A 516 18.30 -5.42 26.10
C GLU A 516 16.92 -5.02 26.64
N ILE A 517 16.28 -4.00 26.06
CA ILE A 517 14.93 -3.59 26.46
C ILE A 517 13.92 -4.67 26.09
N VAL A 518 14.02 -5.23 24.88
CA VAL A 518 13.17 -6.35 24.43
C VAL A 518 13.32 -7.53 25.38
N ILE A 519 14.54 -7.99 25.63
CA ILE A 519 14.83 -9.10 26.54
C ILE A 519 14.30 -8.80 27.94
N ARG A 520 14.56 -7.62 28.50
CA ARG A 520 14.07 -7.25 29.84
C ARG A 520 12.55 -7.28 29.92
N SER A 521 11.85 -6.87 28.86
CA SER A 521 10.38 -6.88 28.81
C SER A 521 9.81 -8.29 28.64
N MET A 522 10.47 -9.14 27.85
CA MET A 522 9.96 -10.47 27.49
C MET A 522 10.42 -11.58 28.45
N ALA A 523 11.61 -11.49 29.04
CA ALA A 523 12.20 -12.47 29.94
C ALA A 523 11.25 -13.01 31.03
N PRO A 524 10.52 -12.17 31.80
CA PRO A 524 9.64 -12.69 32.84
C PRO A 524 8.51 -13.56 32.28
N VAL A 525 7.99 -13.21 31.09
CA VAL A 525 6.89 -13.93 30.45
C VAL A 525 7.40 -15.18 29.72
N ILE A 526 8.54 -15.07 29.01
CA ILE A 526 9.22 -16.22 28.42
C ILE A 526 9.47 -17.27 29.50
N LYS A 527 9.95 -16.90 30.69
CA LYS A 527 10.19 -17.85 31.79
C LYS A 527 8.93 -18.58 32.25
N LYS A 528 7.79 -17.90 32.35
CA LYS A 528 6.50 -18.54 32.67
C LYS A 528 6.09 -19.53 31.58
N VAL A 529 6.21 -19.12 30.32
CA VAL A 529 5.79 -19.90 29.16
C VAL A 529 6.73 -21.09 28.90
N SER A 530 8.04 -20.96 29.14
CA SER A 530 9.01 -22.05 29.01
C SER A 530 8.81 -23.18 30.03
N LEU A 531 8.13 -22.90 31.15
CA LEU A 531 7.75 -23.93 32.14
C LEU A 531 6.50 -24.71 31.73
N LEU A 532 5.78 -24.25 30.69
CA LEU A 532 4.64 -24.99 30.13
C LEU A 532 5.16 -26.28 29.48
N GLN A 533 4.69 -27.42 29.95
CA GLN A 533 4.92 -28.71 29.30
C GLN A 533 4.09 -28.78 28.01
N VAL A 534 4.55 -28.11 26.96
CA VAL A 534 3.88 -28.03 25.64
C VAL A 534 3.89 -29.39 24.90
N ASN A 535 4.67 -30.37 25.37
CA ASN A 535 4.98 -31.62 24.67
C ASN A 535 4.05 -32.83 24.94
N GLN A 536 2.80 -32.65 25.39
CA GLN A 536 1.84 -33.77 25.44
C GLN A 536 0.73 -33.65 24.37
N PRO A 537 0.62 -34.60 23.42
CA PRO A 537 -0.52 -34.67 22.53
C PRO A 537 -1.77 -35.06 23.34
N GLN A 538 -2.86 -34.31 23.17
CA GLN A 538 -4.09 -34.56 23.92
C GLN A 538 -4.70 -35.92 23.55
N SER A 539 -4.76 -36.82 24.52
CA SER A 539 -5.79 -37.85 24.54
C SER A 539 -7.11 -37.20 24.94
N SER A 540 -8.14 -37.52 24.17
CA SER A 540 -9.51 -37.06 24.28
C SER A 540 -10.11 -37.27 25.68
N SER A 541 -10.41 -36.20 26.40
CA SER A 541 -11.62 -36.10 27.23
C SER A 541 -11.82 -34.65 27.71
N PHE A 542 -13.04 -34.15 27.49
CA PHE A 542 -13.56 -32.92 28.08
C PHE A 542 -13.69 -33.13 29.60
N ASP A 543 -12.64 -32.82 30.36
CA ASP A 543 -12.76 -32.56 31.80
C ASP A 543 -12.21 -31.16 32.10
N ILE A 544 -13.16 -30.23 32.18
CA ILE A 544 -12.99 -28.83 32.56
C ILE A 544 -12.94 -28.81 34.09
N LYS A 545 -11.75 -28.99 34.70
CA LYS A 545 -11.43 -28.60 36.09
C LYS A 545 -9.99 -28.98 36.45
N GLY A 546 -9.05 -28.06 36.23
CA GLY A 546 -7.69 -28.18 36.75
C GLY A 546 -7.03 -26.82 36.83
N LYS A 547 -6.68 -26.36 38.04
CA LYS A 547 -6.09 -25.04 38.32
C LYS A 547 -4.82 -24.70 37.52
N GLY A 548 -4.10 -25.71 37.00
CA GLY A 548 -2.92 -25.50 36.16
C GLY A 548 -3.25 -25.07 34.73
N LYS A 549 -4.36 -25.54 34.13
CA LYS A 549 -4.71 -25.20 32.74
C LYS A 549 -5.22 -23.77 32.57
N GLU A 550 -5.80 -23.21 33.63
CA GLU A 550 -6.23 -21.80 33.67
C GLU A 550 -5.00 -20.88 33.71
N GLN A 551 -4.00 -21.20 34.52
CA GLN A 551 -2.74 -20.46 34.59
C GLN A 551 -1.97 -20.49 33.25
N ASP A 552 -1.88 -21.67 32.61
CA ASP A 552 -1.25 -21.81 31.29
C ASP A 552 -1.91 -20.91 30.23
N ALA A 553 -3.23 -20.73 30.29
CA ALA A 553 -3.96 -19.90 29.34
C ALA A 553 -3.75 -18.41 29.61
N GLU A 554 -3.69 -18.00 30.88
CA GLU A 554 -3.37 -16.63 31.28
C GLU A 554 -1.95 -16.23 30.86
N ASP A 555 -0.96 -17.11 31.04
CA ASP A 555 0.43 -16.84 30.66
C ASP A 555 0.60 -16.71 29.12
N LEU A 556 -0.15 -17.51 28.34
CA LEU A 556 -0.20 -17.37 26.88
C LEU A 556 -0.89 -16.08 26.42
N LEU A 557 -1.94 -15.64 27.12
CA LEU A 557 -2.60 -14.36 26.86
C LEU A 557 -1.70 -13.17 27.21
N GLU A 558 -0.91 -13.27 28.29
CA GLU A 558 0.09 -12.27 28.65
C GLU A 558 1.18 -12.17 27.58
N LEU A 559 1.68 -13.31 27.08
CA LEU A 559 2.64 -13.35 25.98
C LEU A 559 2.06 -12.76 24.69
N GLN A 560 0.84 -13.15 24.34
CA GLN A 560 0.16 -12.62 23.17
C GLN A 560 -0.02 -11.11 23.28
N GLY A 561 -0.42 -10.60 24.45
CA GLY A 561 -0.58 -9.18 24.71
C GLY A 561 0.71 -8.39 24.47
N LEU A 562 1.85 -8.89 24.93
CA LEU A 562 3.15 -8.27 24.68
C LEU A 562 3.55 -8.26 23.20
N LEU A 563 3.35 -9.38 22.50
CA LEU A 563 3.69 -9.52 21.09
C LEU A 563 2.74 -8.78 20.15
N ARG A 564 1.58 -8.33 20.64
CA ARG A 564 0.56 -7.59 19.89
C ARG A 564 0.91 -6.09 19.81
N ASP A 565 2.16 -5.80 19.46
CA ASP A 565 2.71 -4.46 19.26
C ASP A 565 3.47 -4.39 17.92
N TRP A 566 3.04 -3.49 17.04
CA TRP A 566 3.66 -3.30 15.73
C TRP A 566 5.15 -2.94 15.82
N HIS A 567 5.51 -2.02 16.72
CA HIS A 567 6.88 -1.50 16.83
C HIS A 567 7.84 -2.58 17.33
N LEU A 568 7.36 -3.46 18.22
CA LEU A 568 8.12 -4.62 18.69
C LEU A 568 8.36 -5.62 17.56
N ILE A 569 7.30 -6.01 16.83
CA ILE A 569 7.42 -6.98 15.73
C ILE A 569 8.36 -6.44 14.66
N PHE A 570 8.23 -5.16 14.28
CA PHE A 570 9.11 -4.53 13.31
C PHE A 570 10.57 -4.47 13.78
N TYR A 571 10.81 -4.19 15.06
CA TYR A 571 12.16 -4.21 15.62
C TYR A 571 12.78 -5.62 15.57
N ILE A 572 12.02 -6.66 15.90
CA ILE A 572 12.48 -8.06 15.85
C ILE A 572 12.84 -8.47 14.41
N ASP A 573 12.00 -8.10 13.44
CA ASP A 573 12.27 -8.34 12.01
C ASP A 573 13.54 -7.59 11.54
N ASN A 574 13.69 -6.32 11.92
CA ASN A 574 14.85 -5.53 11.52
C ASN A 574 16.16 -6.01 12.18
N PHE A 575 16.10 -6.56 13.40
CA PHE A 575 17.26 -7.14 14.07
C PHE A 575 17.71 -8.46 13.41
N GLY A 576 16.79 -9.19 12.78
CA GLY A 576 17.11 -10.38 11.97
C GLY A 576 17.33 -11.68 12.76
N ILE A 577 16.75 -11.80 13.97
CA ILE A 577 16.73 -13.09 14.71
C ILE A 577 15.72 -14.08 14.10
N PHE A 578 14.63 -13.55 13.53
CA PHE A 578 13.54 -14.37 12.99
C PHE A 578 13.70 -14.56 11.49
N ASP A 579 13.75 -15.82 11.06
CA ASP A 579 13.59 -16.17 9.65
C ASP A 579 12.16 -15.86 9.18
N ARG A 580 11.97 -15.69 7.87
CA ARG A 580 10.67 -15.29 7.30
C ARG A 580 9.51 -16.23 7.68
N GLU A 581 9.76 -17.53 7.75
CA GLU A 581 8.74 -18.52 8.13
C GLU A 581 8.38 -18.43 9.61
N ASP A 582 9.38 -18.25 10.47
CA ASP A 582 9.22 -18.11 11.91
C ASP A 582 8.52 -16.78 12.27
N LEU A 583 8.80 -15.72 11.52
CA LEU A 583 8.13 -14.42 11.64
C LEU A 583 6.63 -14.52 11.31
N ILE A 584 6.26 -15.31 10.29
CA ILE A 584 4.85 -15.57 9.97
C ILE A 584 4.17 -16.28 11.16
N GLN A 585 4.84 -17.21 11.84
CA GLN A 585 4.28 -17.84 13.04
C GLN A 585 4.13 -16.86 14.21
N LEU A 586 5.09 -15.95 14.38
CA LEU A 586 5.02 -14.90 15.39
C LEU A 586 3.81 -13.99 15.15
N VAL A 587 3.59 -13.56 13.91
CA VAL A 587 2.44 -12.74 13.51
C VAL A 587 1.12 -13.51 13.64
N ASN A 588 1.08 -14.78 13.21
CA ASN A 588 -0.11 -15.62 13.34
C ASN A 588 -0.53 -15.81 14.79
N PHE A 589 0.44 -15.93 15.71
CA PHE A 589 0.16 -16.01 17.14
C PHE A 589 -0.28 -14.65 17.72
N SER A 590 0.44 -13.57 17.41
CA SER A 590 0.15 -12.23 17.96
C SER A 590 -1.22 -11.69 17.52
N LEU A 591 -1.64 -11.96 16.28
CA LEU A 591 -2.91 -11.51 15.71
C LEU A 591 -4.06 -12.52 15.83
N CYS A 592 -3.84 -13.66 16.49
CA CYS A 592 -4.88 -14.69 16.66
C CYS A 592 -6.03 -14.18 17.54
N GLN A 593 -7.19 -13.94 16.95
CA GLN A 593 -8.40 -13.55 17.72
C GLN A 593 -9.17 -14.76 18.26
N ASP A 594 -9.00 -15.94 17.64
CA ASP A 594 -9.75 -17.15 17.98
C ASP A 594 -9.10 -17.93 19.15
N PRO A 595 -9.75 -18.02 20.32
CA PRO A 595 -9.17 -18.70 21.48
C PRO A 595 -8.92 -20.20 21.26
N LEU A 596 -9.66 -20.82 20.34
CA LEU A 596 -9.54 -22.24 20.00
C LEU A 596 -8.20 -22.57 19.33
N TYR A 597 -7.71 -21.67 18.48
CA TYR A 597 -6.48 -21.86 17.73
C TYR A 597 -5.26 -21.24 18.42
N LEU A 598 -5.47 -20.36 19.40
CA LEU A 598 -4.40 -19.66 20.12
C LEU A 598 -3.34 -20.62 20.68
N ARG A 599 -3.76 -21.71 21.34
CA ARG A 599 -2.83 -22.69 21.90
C ARG A 599 -2.02 -23.36 20.80
N GLN A 600 -2.65 -23.80 19.71
CA GLN A 600 -1.95 -24.44 18.59
C GLN A 600 -0.90 -23.49 17.98
N ARG A 601 -1.27 -22.23 17.71
CA ARG A 601 -0.36 -21.20 17.19
C ARG A 601 0.81 -20.93 18.12
N ALA A 602 0.56 -20.93 19.43
CA ALA A 602 1.63 -20.82 20.42
C ALA A 602 2.62 -21.99 20.32
N GLN A 603 2.14 -23.23 20.17
CA GLN A 603 3.03 -24.39 20.02
C GLN A 603 3.89 -24.29 18.76
N GLU A 604 3.28 -23.86 17.64
CA GLU A 604 3.98 -23.63 16.37
C GLU A 604 5.11 -22.60 16.54
N LEU A 605 4.85 -21.48 17.24
CA LEU A 605 5.86 -20.45 17.52
C LEU A 605 6.96 -20.92 18.49
N LEU A 606 6.58 -21.55 19.60
CA LEU A 606 7.54 -21.94 20.64
C LEU A 606 8.53 -23.04 20.19
N GLN A 607 8.16 -23.82 19.17
CA GLN A 607 9.01 -24.86 18.59
C GLN A 607 10.00 -24.34 17.56
N THR A 608 9.87 -23.09 17.10
CA THR A 608 10.77 -22.54 16.08
C THR A 608 12.18 -22.31 16.60
N ASN A 609 13.17 -22.37 15.71
CA ASN A 609 14.56 -22.16 16.06
C ASN A 609 14.79 -20.70 16.48
N SER A 610 14.20 -19.74 15.77
CA SER A 610 14.31 -18.31 16.10
C SER A 610 13.76 -17.98 17.49
N TRP A 611 12.64 -18.61 17.89
CA TRP A 611 12.11 -18.45 19.24
C TRP A 611 13.05 -19.03 20.31
N GLN A 612 13.61 -20.22 20.07
CA GLN A 612 14.58 -20.83 20.98
C GLN A 612 15.85 -19.99 21.12
N THR A 613 16.32 -19.37 20.04
CA THR A 613 17.44 -18.41 20.08
C THR A 613 17.09 -17.19 20.93
N LEU A 614 15.90 -16.61 20.76
CA LEU A 614 15.44 -15.50 21.59
C LEU A 614 15.36 -15.89 23.07
N GLN A 615 14.87 -17.09 23.37
CA GLN A 615 14.82 -17.63 24.72
C GLN A 615 16.22 -17.82 25.32
N ALA A 616 17.19 -18.33 24.55
CA ALA A 616 18.57 -18.48 25.00
C ALA A 616 19.22 -17.12 25.33
N LEU A 617 19.07 -16.13 24.44
CA LEU A 617 19.54 -14.75 24.68
C LEU A 617 18.92 -14.15 25.95
N SER A 618 17.64 -14.45 26.20
CA SER A 618 16.95 -14.00 27.40
C SER A 618 17.48 -14.65 28.68
N GLN A 619 18.01 -15.87 28.62
CA GLN A 619 18.59 -16.57 29.77
C GLN A 619 20.01 -16.06 30.07
N GLU A 620 20.81 -15.78 29.04
CA GLU A 620 22.18 -15.28 29.18
C GLU A 620 22.24 -13.83 29.69
N SER A 621 21.20 -13.04 29.43
CA SER A 621 21.13 -11.63 29.84
C SER A 621 20.67 -11.44 31.30
N GLU A 622 20.30 -12.49 32.03
CA GLU A 622 20.03 -12.39 33.48
C GLU A 622 21.37 -12.28 34.25
N PRO A 623 21.61 -11.23 35.06
CA PRO A 623 22.78 -11.22 35.93
C PRO A 623 22.68 -12.38 36.92
N GLU A 624 23.76 -13.17 37.06
CA GLU A 624 23.84 -14.24 38.06
C GLU A 624 23.46 -13.69 39.44
N ARG A 625 22.25 -14.05 39.91
CA ARG A 625 21.90 -13.84 41.31
C ARG A 625 22.81 -14.75 42.11
N SER A 626 23.73 -14.15 42.86
CA SER A 626 24.59 -14.83 43.82
C SER A 626 23.79 -15.88 44.60
N HIS A 627 24.14 -17.15 44.38
CA HIS A 627 23.65 -18.26 45.19
C HIS A 627 24.11 -18.02 46.64
N GLN A 628 23.24 -17.44 47.47
CA GLN A 628 23.34 -17.60 48.92
C GLN A 628 23.08 -19.07 49.22
N ASN A 629 24.17 -19.83 49.35
CA ASN A 629 24.17 -21.17 49.89
C ASN A 629 23.54 -21.14 51.28
N ASN A 630 22.30 -21.63 51.36
CA ASN A 630 21.66 -21.96 52.60
C ASN A 630 22.18 -23.32 53.06
N SER A 631 23.36 -23.35 53.68
CA SER A 631 23.89 -24.51 54.40
C SER A 631 23.84 -24.24 55.90
N SER A 632 22.71 -24.58 56.51
CA SER A 632 22.63 -24.74 57.96
C SER A 632 22.51 -26.23 58.29
N ASN A 633 23.61 -26.86 58.68
CA ASN A 633 23.67 -27.78 59.83
C ASN A 633 25.05 -28.43 60.04
N GLN A 634 25.41 -28.52 61.34
CA GLN A 634 26.50 -29.27 61.99
C GLN A 634 27.86 -28.54 62.10
N ARG A 635 28.12 -27.91 63.25
CA ARG A 635 28.74 -28.41 64.51
C ARG A 635 30.24 -28.71 64.39
N ILE A 636 31.00 -27.71 64.87
CA ILE A 636 32.26 -27.72 65.63
C ILE A 636 32.92 -29.09 65.83
N GLU A 637 34.18 -29.21 65.39
CA GLU A 637 35.30 -29.68 66.21
C GLU A 637 36.64 -29.19 65.62
N GLU A 638 37.45 -28.60 66.50
CA GLU A 638 38.82 -28.11 66.27
C GLU A 638 39.82 -29.28 66.18
N SER A 639 40.87 -29.14 65.37
CA SER A 639 42.27 -29.19 65.83
C SER A 639 43.26 -29.37 64.66
N ASP A 640 44.25 -28.47 64.63
CA ASP A 640 45.67 -28.65 64.26
C ASP A 640 46.07 -29.54 63.07
N GLN A 641 46.76 -28.95 62.09
CA GLN A 641 48.20 -29.20 61.87
C GLN A 641 48.80 -28.36 60.73
N SER A 642 49.66 -27.44 61.16
CA SER A 642 50.96 -26.99 60.64
C SER A 642 51.58 -27.59 59.35
N LEU A 643 52.36 -26.70 58.70
CA LEU A 643 53.57 -26.91 57.86
C LEU A 643 53.32 -27.24 56.36
N SER A 644 54.11 -26.78 55.39
CA SER A 644 55.08 -25.69 55.20
C SER A 644 55.73 -25.92 53.83
N SER A 645 56.10 -24.83 53.15
CA SER A 645 57.27 -24.73 52.24
C SER A 645 57.21 -25.52 50.92
N GLY A 646 57.15 -24.85 49.77
CA GLY A 646 58.33 -24.31 49.06
C GLY A 646 58.32 -24.93 47.64
N LEU A 647 58.83 -24.37 46.55
CA LEU A 647 59.76 -23.27 46.29
C LEU A 647 59.52 -22.76 44.85
N TYR A 648 59.69 -21.45 44.69
CA TYR A 648 60.35 -20.68 43.61
C TYR A 648 60.66 -21.34 42.25
N ASN A 649 60.24 -20.65 41.17
CA ASN A 649 61.17 -19.97 40.24
C ASN A 649 60.42 -18.98 39.32
N ASP A 650 60.60 -17.68 39.62
CA ASP A 650 61.12 -16.58 38.77
C ASP A 650 61.43 -16.91 37.27
N VAL A 651 61.27 -16.04 36.24
CA VAL A 651 61.09 -14.58 36.14
C VAL A 651 60.77 -14.19 34.67
N GLU A 652 60.17 -12.99 34.48
CA GLU A 652 60.12 -12.11 33.27
C GLU A 652 59.27 -12.51 32.04
N MET A 653 58.41 -11.70 31.39
CA MET A 653 58.04 -10.26 31.32
C MET A 653 56.54 -10.22 30.93
N GLY A 654 55.65 -9.27 31.22
CA GLY A 654 55.72 -7.85 31.54
C GLY A 654 54.64 -7.10 30.73
N GLY A 655 53.56 -6.66 31.39
CA GLY A 655 52.61 -5.61 30.96
C GLY A 655 51.32 -6.08 30.24
N GLY A 656 50.09 -5.70 30.61
CA GLY A 656 49.59 -4.85 31.69
C GLY A 656 48.06 -4.75 31.56
N SER A 657 47.33 -4.93 32.66
CA SER A 657 45.91 -4.56 32.82
C SER A 657 45.63 -4.43 34.31
N GLY A 658 45.38 -3.19 34.75
CA GLY A 658 45.12 -2.83 36.14
C GLY A 658 43.71 -3.20 36.57
N ASN A 659 43.64 -3.82 37.74
CA ASN A 659 42.43 -4.15 38.49
C ASN A 659 41.59 -2.91 38.84
N VAL A 660 40.27 -3.03 38.71
CA VAL A 660 39.29 -2.12 39.29
C VAL A 660 38.94 -2.59 40.70
N LEU A 661 39.17 -1.71 41.69
CA LEU A 661 38.75 -1.82 43.09
C LEU A 661 37.35 -1.20 43.30
N PRO A 662 36.59 -1.59 44.35
CA PRO A 662 35.22 -1.12 44.63
C PRO A 662 35.21 0.28 45.30
N PRO A 663 34.03 0.91 45.53
CA PRO A 663 33.84 2.36 45.40
C PRO A 663 34.47 3.15 46.54
N SER A 664 35.37 4.07 46.20
CA SER A 664 35.88 5.08 47.12
C SER A 664 34.87 6.22 47.25
N SER A 665 34.45 6.50 48.48
CA SER A 665 33.83 7.77 48.88
C SER A 665 34.66 8.96 48.35
N GLY A 666 34.07 9.80 47.50
CA GLY A 666 34.67 11.02 46.95
C GLY A 666 33.79 12.26 47.18
N ILE A 667 34.33 13.45 46.90
CA ILE A 667 33.64 14.74 46.99
C ILE A 667 33.28 15.22 45.57
N ASP A 668 32.00 15.50 45.35
CA ASP A 668 31.50 15.98 44.06
C ASP A 668 31.86 17.46 43.87
N CYS A 669 32.41 17.80 42.70
CA CYS A 669 32.66 19.19 42.34
C CYS A 669 31.33 19.93 42.10
N PRO A 670 31.07 21.07 42.77
CA PRO A 670 29.82 21.81 42.60
C PRO A 670 29.67 22.45 41.21
N HIS A 671 30.74 22.54 40.42
CA HIS A 671 30.75 23.21 39.12
C HIS A 671 30.60 22.26 37.93
N CYS A 672 31.26 21.10 37.96
CA CYS A 672 31.24 20.15 36.84
C CYS A 672 30.80 18.74 37.24
N THR A 673 30.36 18.53 38.49
CA THR A 673 29.83 17.26 39.03
C THR A 673 30.81 16.08 39.01
N PHE A 674 32.08 16.32 38.69
CA PHE A 674 33.12 15.29 38.76
C PHE A 674 33.43 14.90 40.21
N VAL A 675 33.56 13.60 40.48
CA VAL A 675 33.84 13.07 41.82
C VAL A 675 35.35 13.07 42.06
N ASN A 676 35.82 13.95 42.96
CA ASN A 676 37.23 14.08 43.31
C ASN A 676 37.56 13.27 44.58
N LEU A 677 38.83 12.94 44.78
CA LEU A 677 39.30 12.23 45.98
C LEU A 677 39.13 13.09 47.25
N ILE A 678 38.73 12.48 48.37
CA ILE A 678 38.60 13.18 49.65
C ILE A 678 39.94 13.81 50.05
N GLY A 679 39.98 15.15 50.17
CA GLY A 679 41.17 15.93 50.50
C GLY A 679 41.74 16.78 49.36
N SER A 680 41.18 16.69 48.15
CA SER A 680 41.48 17.61 47.05
C SER A 680 40.91 19.01 47.34
N THR A 681 41.69 20.06 47.07
CA THR A 681 41.27 21.46 47.25
C THR A 681 40.63 22.03 45.99
N ASP A 682 41.11 21.62 44.81
CA ASP A 682 40.62 22.02 43.51
C ASP A 682 40.21 20.79 42.70
N CYS A 683 39.26 20.96 41.78
CA CYS A 683 38.76 19.88 40.94
C CYS A 683 39.77 19.49 39.87
N ASP A 684 40.02 18.18 39.72
CA ASP A 684 40.98 17.63 38.76
C ASP A 684 40.60 17.90 37.29
N VAL A 685 39.32 18.18 37.01
CA VAL A 685 38.82 18.39 35.64
C VAL A 685 38.73 19.86 35.29
N CYS A 686 38.13 20.69 36.16
CA CYS A 686 37.90 22.10 35.85
C CYS A 686 38.88 23.07 36.53
N GLY A 687 39.70 22.58 37.46
CA GLY A 687 40.68 23.40 38.19
C GLY A 687 40.08 24.43 39.16
N LEU A 688 38.79 24.32 39.46
CA LEU A 688 38.09 25.21 40.39
C LEU A 688 38.02 24.60 41.80
N PRO A 689 38.05 25.44 42.86
CA PRO A 689 38.02 24.96 44.24
C PRO A 689 36.78 24.12 44.57
N LEU A 690 36.96 23.10 45.40
CA LEU A 690 35.93 22.14 45.84
C LEU A 690 35.19 22.58 47.10
N THR A 691 35.53 23.75 47.63
CA THR A 691 34.92 24.40 48.81
C THR A 691 34.35 25.77 48.49
#